data_AF-A0A5K3G201-F1
#
_entry.id   AF-A0A5K3G201-F1
#
_cell.length_a   1.000
_cell.length_b   1.000
_cell.length_c   1.000
_cell.angle_alpha   90.00
_cell.angle_beta   90.00
_cell.angle_gamma   90.00
#
_symmetry.space_group_name_H-M   'P 1'
#
loop_
_entity.id
_entity.type
_entity.pdbx_description
1 polymer ?
#
loop_
_entity_poly.entity_id
_entity_poly.type
_entity_poly.pdbx_seq_one_letter_code
_entity_poly.pdbx_strand_id
1 'polypeptide(L)'
;MNSCPPLSVRNLILGLLVLFACLYVWFSSVFLHLWTPQSQVVTYDATLRIDSFSEPRSVFHSNKKLETEIREMMRIHASMNNEMVLIEQTRRSLIRSRYELEAQVMRLRTDAAVAEQHLLRLQTTLASYQKAAAFLSVNSSNSYKLAPLSVVVSASPSTPSSGCDMSTCFNWTACPFHSLSHLRVCFHHESAISDSRWHRALLTSPHFSTSCKNACVRVIFAPENCTGISCLYIGTTKDTMSPYVMRASSTRGVVRPGYDFVLSPLVNSTSERPPMVVNRRARWLLGASLGTSGPADGKAAFLMALRADADAGNLVNVRLRNASDECLTSSEALFHGTWRPCHDSNMVLGNSTFCLLVDNLGTNPADNNSGELGEQLATCLSNGAVPVFASNGAESRLFPFWEVLEPQWRQAVIFIPRARLPHLVYFLKTVDENTRIEMQLQGQRIWRKYLNTAAAQLATLFLALSRRLGLPQPPAPVTKSVPAFRSGSFHPERFYKPRAQVLSQVDVDGLLGPLGPQWDSPPAVQSVFTHSSLADPFWRHPSTPFTTQPLPTEFQFIEGATSNFRPINHTWNTAGKEFAADLGGMFPYEQFTIVVLTYDRESVLTVILEGFMNLPYLHSVVVVWNNPQPPSSNLLWPELHVPIYVVRTNKNSLNNRFLPFDIIKTEALLMLDDDVTLRHDEIILAFRIWRENRDRIVGFPARGHFWSSASQSWYYNSAHACEYSMVLTGAAFIHRYYLHAYTTEMPTEIRQRVDEELNCEDVAMNFLVSHITRKPPIKVSKLTQTCLCIVPPTFS
;
A
#
# COMPACT_ATOMS: atom_id res chain seq x y z
N MET A 1 -11.23 -10.03 -80.05
CA MET A 1 -12.33 -9.97 -79.06
C MET A 1 -12.06 -8.79 -78.14
N ASN A 2 -12.99 -7.83 -78.11
CA ASN A 2 -12.90 -6.61 -77.32
C ASN A 2 -12.92 -6.94 -75.81
N SER A 3 -12.01 -6.35 -75.03
CA SER A 3 -12.08 -6.38 -73.57
C SER A 3 -11.62 -5.05 -72.98
N CYS A 4 -12.55 -4.39 -72.29
CA CYS A 4 -12.46 -3.08 -71.63
C CYS A 4 -11.29 -2.92 -70.65
N PRO A 5 -10.84 -1.68 -70.40
CA PRO A 5 -9.88 -1.37 -69.32
C PRO A 5 -10.58 -1.35 -67.95
N PRO A 6 -9.88 -1.72 -66.86
CA PRO A 6 -10.44 -1.68 -65.50
C PRO A 6 -10.58 -0.22 -65.01
N LEU A 7 -11.79 0.15 -64.59
CA LEU A 7 -12.05 1.43 -63.93
C LEU A 7 -11.30 1.52 -62.60
N SER A 8 -10.55 2.61 -62.42
CA SER A 8 -9.89 2.96 -61.16
C SER A 8 -10.91 3.18 -60.04
N VAL A 9 -10.67 2.55 -58.89
CA VAL A 9 -11.46 2.65 -57.63
C VAL A 9 -11.76 4.11 -57.25
N ARG A 10 -10.92 5.06 -57.67
CA ARG A 10 -11.13 6.50 -57.45
C ARG A 10 -12.40 7.03 -58.12
N ASN A 11 -12.75 6.53 -59.30
CA ASN A 11 -13.95 6.96 -60.03
C ASN A 11 -15.23 6.36 -59.43
N LEU A 12 -15.14 5.18 -58.81
CA LEU A 12 -16.26 4.56 -58.08
C LEU A 12 -16.58 5.34 -56.80
N ILE A 13 -15.55 5.76 -56.05
CA ILE A 13 -15.70 6.57 -54.83
C ILE A 13 -16.27 7.96 -55.17
N LEU A 14 -15.78 8.59 -56.24
CA LEU A 14 -16.32 9.88 -56.68
C LEU A 14 -17.79 9.77 -57.10
N GLY A 15 -18.15 8.69 -57.80
CA GLY A 15 -19.53 8.40 -58.17
C GLY A 15 -20.44 8.19 -56.95
N LEU A 16 -19.98 7.44 -55.95
CA LEU A 16 -20.72 7.22 -54.70
C LEU A 16 -20.93 8.50 -53.90
N LEU A 17 -19.93 9.39 -53.83
CA LEU A 17 -20.06 10.67 -53.13
C LEU A 17 -21.06 11.61 -53.81
N VAL A 18 -21.07 11.66 -55.15
CA VAL A 18 -22.07 12.44 -55.90
C VAL A 18 -23.47 11.86 -55.71
N LEU A 19 -23.61 10.53 -55.69
CA LEU A 19 -24.89 9.87 -55.48
C LEU A 19 -25.44 10.09 -54.06
N PHE A 20 -24.57 10.10 -53.04
CA PHE A 20 -24.94 10.47 -51.67
C PHE A 20 -25.36 11.94 -51.55
N ALA A 21 -24.67 12.86 -52.23
CA ALA A 21 -25.04 14.27 -52.23
C ALA A 21 -26.41 14.50 -52.90
N CYS A 22 -26.69 13.83 -54.02
CA CYS A 22 -27.99 13.89 -54.68
C CYS A 22 -29.11 13.28 -53.83
N LEU A 23 -28.86 12.15 -53.16
CA LEU A 23 -29.81 11.54 -52.23
C LEU A 23 -30.08 12.44 -51.02
N TYR A 24 -29.07 13.12 -50.48
CA TYR A 24 -29.25 14.06 -49.37
C TYR A 24 -30.11 15.27 -49.75
N VAL A 25 -29.91 15.84 -50.95
CA VAL A 25 -30.75 16.94 -51.47
C VAL A 25 -32.19 16.47 -51.72
N TRP A 26 -32.37 15.25 -52.22
CA TRP A 26 -33.70 14.68 -52.44
C TRP A 26 -34.42 14.37 -51.12
N PHE A 27 -33.72 13.77 -50.14
CA PHE A 27 -34.29 13.49 -48.83
C PHE A 27 -34.61 14.75 -48.05
N SER A 28 -33.76 15.78 -48.10
CA SER A 28 -34.06 17.07 -47.45
C SER A 28 -35.25 17.76 -48.09
N SER A 29 -35.39 17.73 -49.41
CA SER A 29 -36.58 18.21 -50.14
C SER A 29 -37.86 17.49 -49.71
N VAL A 30 -37.84 16.15 -49.64
CA VAL A 30 -39.00 15.33 -49.24
C VAL A 30 -39.33 15.52 -47.76
N PHE A 31 -38.31 15.64 -46.90
CA PHE A 31 -38.50 15.87 -45.46
C PHE A 31 -39.06 17.27 -45.17
N LEU A 32 -38.62 18.30 -45.91
CA LEU A 32 -39.21 19.64 -45.86
C LEU A 32 -40.65 19.66 -46.38
N HIS A 33 -40.99 18.80 -47.35
CA HIS A 33 -42.35 18.72 -47.89
C HIS A 33 -43.34 17.95 -46.99
N LEU A 34 -42.84 17.01 -46.17
CA LEU A 34 -43.63 16.19 -45.25
C LEU A 34 -43.83 16.82 -43.86
N TRP A 35 -43.06 17.85 -43.51
CA TRP A 35 -43.08 18.48 -42.17
C TRP A 35 -43.57 19.93 -42.14
N THR A 36 -44.23 20.40 -43.20
CA THR A 36 -45.02 21.64 -43.15
C THR A 36 -46.45 21.34 -42.67
N PRO A 37 -46.90 21.87 -41.52
CA PRO A 37 -48.26 21.66 -41.05
C PRO A 37 -49.24 22.38 -41.98
N GLN A 38 -50.22 21.62 -42.45
CA GLN A 38 -51.30 22.04 -43.35
C GLN A 38 -52.25 22.98 -42.60
N SER A 39 -52.00 24.29 -42.65
CA SER A 39 -53.00 25.30 -42.27
C SER A 39 -54.00 25.44 -43.42
N GLN A 40 -55.21 24.93 -43.24
CA GLN A 40 -56.34 25.16 -44.14
C GLN A 40 -56.61 26.67 -44.25
N VAL A 41 -56.29 27.25 -45.41
CA VAL A 41 -56.78 28.56 -45.84
C VAL A 41 -57.93 28.29 -46.79
N VAL A 42 -59.14 28.62 -46.36
CA VAL A 42 -60.34 28.63 -47.20
C VAL A 42 -60.23 29.85 -48.12
N THR A 43 -59.97 29.62 -49.41
CA THR A 43 -60.03 30.65 -50.46
C THR A 43 -61.44 30.73 -51.02
N TYR A 44 -62.09 31.89 -50.88
CA TYR A 44 -63.29 32.24 -51.64
C TYR A 44 -62.86 32.78 -53.01
N ASP A 45 -63.25 32.07 -54.06
CA ASP A 45 -63.09 32.45 -55.45
C ASP A 45 -64.26 33.37 -55.85
N ALA A 46 -63.98 34.58 -56.33
CA ALA A 46 -64.98 35.46 -56.94
C ALA A 46 -64.41 35.99 -58.26
N THR A 47 -64.74 35.27 -59.33
CA THR A 47 -64.46 35.63 -60.72
C THR A 47 -65.30 36.83 -61.16
N LEU A 48 -64.66 37.92 -61.56
CA LEU A 48 -65.28 39.05 -62.27
C LEU A 48 -64.84 39.02 -63.74
N ARG A 49 -65.75 38.60 -64.63
CA ARG A 49 -65.67 38.83 -66.08
C ARG A 49 -66.34 40.16 -66.39
N ILE A 50 -65.62 41.02 -67.12
CA ILE A 50 -66.13 42.25 -67.70
C ILE A 50 -66.55 41.91 -69.13
N ASP A 51 -67.83 42.06 -69.45
CA ASP A 51 -68.31 42.23 -70.82
C ASP A 51 -69.32 43.39 -70.85
N SER A 52 -69.14 44.25 -71.83
CA SER A 52 -69.91 45.45 -72.18
C SER A 52 -71.31 45.14 -72.71
N PHE A 53 -72.32 45.99 -72.45
CA PHE A 53 -73.13 46.70 -73.47
C PHE A 53 -74.29 47.54 -72.87
N SER A 54 -74.36 48.80 -73.35
CA SER A 54 -75.52 49.69 -73.64
C SER A 54 -76.68 49.97 -72.66
N GLU A 55 -76.80 51.29 -72.40
CA GLU A 55 -78.01 52.15 -72.42
C GLU A 55 -78.84 52.43 -71.14
N PRO A 56 -79.45 53.65 -71.04
CA PRO A 56 -79.52 54.40 -69.80
C PRO A 56 -80.95 54.56 -69.26
N ARG A 57 -81.10 54.57 -67.92
CA ARG A 57 -82.22 55.29 -67.27
C ARG A 57 -81.77 56.01 -66.00
N SER A 58 -82.04 57.30 -66.02
CA SER A 58 -81.96 58.30 -64.95
C SER A 58 -82.69 57.89 -63.68
N VAL A 59 -82.12 58.18 -62.50
CA VAL A 59 -82.75 59.00 -61.44
C VAL A 59 -81.65 59.64 -60.58
N PHE A 60 -81.71 60.97 -60.45
CA PHE A 60 -80.89 61.80 -59.57
C PHE A 60 -81.29 61.65 -58.09
N HIS A 61 -80.34 61.32 -57.20
CA HIS A 61 -80.00 62.11 -55.99
C HIS A 61 -78.97 61.41 -55.09
N SER A 62 -78.01 62.19 -54.55
CA SER A 62 -77.09 61.88 -53.44
C SER A 62 -75.71 61.22 -53.71
N ASN A 63 -74.98 61.62 -54.76
CA ASN A 63 -73.60 61.11 -54.99
C ASN A 63 -72.52 61.58 -53.99
N LYS A 64 -72.67 62.74 -53.33
CA LYS A 64 -71.62 63.24 -52.41
C LYS A 64 -71.58 62.56 -51.04
N LYS A 65 -72.73 62.10 -50.51
CA LYS A 65 -72.82 61.47 -49.18
C LYS A 65 -72.30 60.03 -49.20
N LEU A 66 -72.58 59.31 -50.29
CA LEU A 66 -72.14 57.93 -50.49
C LEU A 66 -70.61 57.83 -50.71
N GLU A 67 -70.03 58.76 -51.48
CA GLU A 67 -68.57 58.82 -51.66
C GLU A 67 -67.80 59.14 -50.36
N THR A 68 -68.38 59.96 -49.48
CA THR A 68 -67.76 60.26 -48.17
C THR A 68 -67.83 59.07 -47.22
N GLU A 69 -68.95 58.35 -47.19
CA GLU A 69 -69.11 57.15 -46.34
C GLU A 69 -68.20 56.00 -46.83
N ILE A 70 -68.08 55.79 -48.14
CA ILE A 70 -67.16 54.80 -48.72
C ILE A 70 -65.70 55.14 -48.38
N ARG A 71 -65.33 56.43 -48.39
CA ARG A 71 -63.96 56.88 -48.07
C ARG A 71 -63.66 56.74 -46.58
N GLU A 72 -64.63 56.99 -45.70
CA GLU A 72 -64.50 56.68 -44.27
C GLU A 72 -64.38 55.17 -44.02
N MET A 73 -65.23 54.36 -44.66
CA MET A 73 -65.19 52.91 -44.49
C MET A 73 -63.86 52.31 -44.96
N MET A 74 -63.28 52.83 -46.06
CA MET A 74 -61.94 52.43 -46.51
C MET A 74 -60.82 52.87 -45.56
N ARG A 75 -60.92 54.06 -44.93
CA ARG A 75 -59.97 54.49 -43.89
C ARG A 75 -60.05 53.60 -42.65
N ILE A 76 -61.26 53.27 -42.21
CA ILE A 76 -61.48 52.38 -41.07
C ILE A 76 -60.94 50.98 -41.37
N HIS A 77 -61.18 50.45 -42.58
CA HIS A 77 -60.64 49.16 -43.00
C HIS A 77 -59.10 49.15 -43.05
N ALA A 78 -58.48 50.20 -43.59
CA ALA A 78 -57.02 50.33 -43.58
C ALA A 78 -56.44 50.45 -42.15
N SER A 79 -57.13 51.17 -41.26
CA SER A 79 -56.76 51.27 -39.85
C SER A 79 -56.88 49.92 -39.14
N MET A 80 -57.99 49.19 -39.34
CA MET A 80 -58.20 47.85 -38.78
C MET A 80 -57.17 46.85 -39.29
N ASN A 81 -56.80 46.88 -40.57
CA ASN A 81 -55.78 45.98 -41.11
C ASN A 81 -54.39 46.26 -40.51
N ASN A 82 -54.03 47.53 -40.32
CA ASN A 82 -52.77 47.89 -39.67
C ASN A 82 -52.74 47.44 -38.21
N GLU A 83 -53.83 47.63 -37.47
CA GLU A 83 -53.92 47.12 -36.09
C GLU A 83 -53.90 45.59 -36.04
N MET A 84 -54.56 44.90 -36.98
CA MET A 84 -54.54 43.44 -37.06
C MET A 84 -53.12 42.90 -37.30
N VAL A 85 -52.34 43.54 -38.16
CA VAL A 85 -50.94 43.17 -38.40
C VAL A 85 -50.09 43.38 -37.15
N LEU A 86 -50.29 44.50 -36.44
CA LEU A 86 -49.57 44.79 -35.19
C LEU A 86 -49.92 43.79 -34.08
N ILE A 87 -51.20 43.40 -33.97
CA ILE A 87 -51.69 42.38 -33.03
C ILE A 87 -51.09 41.00 -33.37
N GLU A 88 -50.99 40.64 -34.66
CA GLU A 88 -50.42 39.36 -35.05
C GLU A 88 -48.89 39.31 -34.83
N GLN A 89 -48.18 40.44 -35.01
CA GLN A 89 -46.76 40.57 -34.67
C GLN A 89 -46.52 40.45 -33.17
N THR A 90 -47.32 41.13 -32.34
CA THR A 90 -47.23 41.04 -30.88
C THR A 90 -47.58 39.64 -30.39
N ARG A 91 -48.58 38.97 -30.98
CA ARG A 91 -48.88 37.56 -30.71
C ARG A 91 -47.70 36.64 -30.99
N ARG A 92 -47.03 36.79 -32.14
CA ARG A 92 -45.85 35.98 -32.48
C ARG A 92 -44.67 36.22 -31.52
N SER A 93 -44.46 37.47 -31.13
CA SER A 93 -43.46 37.83 -30.12
C SER A 93 -43.74 37.15 -28.77
N LEU A 94 -44.99 37.24 -28.29
CA LEU A 94 -45.43 36.60 -27.04
C LEU A 94 -45.31 35.08 -27.09
N ILE A 95 -45.61 34.44 -28.23
CA ILE A 95 -45.43 32.99 -28.41
C ILE A 95 -43.94 32.62 -28.30
N ARG A 96 -43.04 33.40 -28.88
CA ARG A 96 -41.59 33.16 -28.79
C ARG A 96 -41.10 33.29 -27.35
N SER A 97 -41.48 34.36 -26.65
CA SER A 97 -41.13 34.55 -25.24
C SER A 97 -41.72 33.44 -24.36
N ARG A 98 -42.94 32.96 -24.65
CA ARG A 98 -43.52 31.80 -23.95
C ARG A 98 -42.63 30.55 -24.11
N TYR A 99 -42.21 30.23 -25.33
CA TYR A 99 -41.34 29.07 -25.56
C TYR A 99 -39.98 29.21 -24.87
N GLU A 100 -39.39 30.41 -24.85
CA GLU A 100 -38.14 30.69 -24.13
C GLU A 100 -38.30 30.52 -22.61
N LEU A 101 -39.40 31.01 -22.04
CA LEU A 101 -39.72 30.79 -20.62
C LEU A 101 -39.98 29.31 -20.32
N GLU A 102 -40.72 28.58 -21.17
CA GLU A 102 -40.96 27.14 -21.00
C GLU A 102 -39.64 26.35 -20.98
N ALA A 103 -38.69 26.69 -21.85
CA ALA A 103 -37.36 26.09 -21.87
C ALA A 103 -36.55 26.41 -20.60
N GLN A 104 -36.64 27.65 -20.09
CA GLN A 104 -36.02 28.02 -18.81
C GLN A 104 -36.62 27.27 -17.63
N VAL A 105 -37.95 27.15 -17.56
CA VAL A 105 -38.65 26.39 -16.51
C VAL A 105 -38.21 24.93 -16.53
N MET A 106 -38.04 24.35 -17.72
CA MET A 106 -37.58 22.97 -17.85
C MET A 106 -36.15 22.78 -17.32
N ARG A 107 -35.22 23.71 -17.60
CA ARG A 107 -33.87 23.70 -17.01
C ARG A 107 -33.88 23.87 -15.50
N LEU A 108 -34.65 24.83 -14.99
CA LEU A 108 -34.73 25.05 -13.54
C LEU A 108 -35.31 23.84 -12.82
N ARG A 109 -36.25 23.11 -13.43
CA ARG A 109 -36.76 21.85 -12.88
C ARG A 109 -35.71 20.74 -12.88
N THR A 110 -34.90 20.60 -13.92
CA THR A 110 -33.80 19.64 -13.91
C THR A 110 -32.76 20.00 -12.87
N ASP A 111 -32.41 21.28 -12.74
CA ASP A 111 -31.44 21.76 -11.76
C ASP A 111 -31.94 21.54 -10.32
N ALA A 112 -33.24 21.78 -10.07
CA ALA A 112 -33.85 21.52 -8.77
C ALA A 112 -33.87 20.03 -8.42
N ALA A 113 -34.21 19.15 -9.38
CA ALA A 113 -34.19 17.71 -9.16
C ALA A 113 -32.77 17.19 -8.85
N VAL A 114 -31.77 17.72 -9.55
CA VAL A 114 -30.35 17.44 -9.29
C VAL A 114 -29.97 17.91 -7.88
N ALA A 115 -30.31 19.15 -7.51
CA ALA A 115 -30.02 19.70 -6.18
C ALA A 115 -30.67 18.90 -5.03
N GLU A 116 -31.91 18.44 -5.22
CA GLU A 116 -32.59 17.58 -4.25
C GLU A 116 -31.90 16.21 -4.09
N GLN A 117 -31.45 15.62 -5.21
CA GLN A 117 -30.64 14.40 -5.19
C GLN A 117 -29.30 14.61 -4.46
N HIS A 118 -28.64 15.75 -4.65
CA HIS A 118 -27.42 16.10 -3.91
C HIS A 118 -27.65 16.27 -2.41
N LEU A 119 -28.78 16.86 -2.01
CA LEU A 119 -29.14 17.00 -0.59
C LEU A 119 -29.33 15.65 0.09
N LEU A 120 -30.07 14.74 -0.55
CA LEU A 120 -30.26 13.37 -0.04
C LEU A 120 -28.93 12.62 0.09
N ARG A 121 -28.05 12.80 -0.91
CA ARG A 121 -26.70 12.24 -0.97
C ARG A 121 -25.88 12.72 0.23
N LEU A 122 -25.83 14.03 0.48
CA LEU A 122 -25.13 14.62 1.63
C LEU A 122 -25.68 14.12 2.97
N GLN A 123 -27.00 13.99 3.12
CA GLN A 123 -27.61 13.44 4.33
C GLN A 123 -27.17 12.00 4.60
N THR A 124 -27.14 11.14 3.57
CA THR A 124 -26.66 9.75 3.73
C THR A 124 -25.17 9.69 4.08
N THR A 125 -24.35 10.57 3.48
CA THR A 125 -22.93 10.66 3.81
C THR A 125 -22.74 11.11 5.27
N LEU A 126 -23.47 12.13 5.72
CA LEU A 126 -23.44 12.58 7.12
C LEU A 126 -23.84 11.48 8.11
N ALA A 127 -24.88 10.70 7.81
CA ALA A 127 -25.28 9.57 8.64
C ALA A 127 -24.18 8.49 8.72
N SER A 128 -23.49 8.22 7.61
CA SER A 128 -22.34 7.30 7.61
C SER A 128 -21.16 7.83 8.43
N TYR A 129 -20.89 9.14 8.36
CA TYR A 129 -19.86 9.80 9.18
C TYR A 129 -20.17 9.73 10.67
N GLN A 130 -21.42 10.01 11.06
CA GLN A 130 -21.84 9.96 12.46
C GLN A 130 -21.65 8.55 13.05
N LYS A 131 -22.00 7.50 12.29
CA LYS A 131 -21.75 6.11 12.69
C LYS A 131 -20.24 5.82 12.82
N ALA A 132 -19.42 6.33 11.91
CA ALA A 132 -17.97 6.05 11.91
C ALA A 132 -17.27 6.75 13.08
N ALA A 133 -17.65 8.00 13.34
CA ALA A 133 -17.19 8.75 14.50
C ALA A 133 -17.59 8.08 15.82
N ALA A 134 -18.81 7.53 15.91
CA ALA A 134 -19.26 6.77 17.07
C ALA A 134 -18.47 5.46 17.27
N PHE A 135 -18.16 4.72 16.19
CA PHE A 135 -17.34 3.51 16.30
C PHE A 135 -15.90 3.80 16.76
N LEU A 136 -15.28 4.85 16.20
CA LEU A 136 -13.94 5.28 16.58
C LEU A 136 -13.87 5.76 18.04
N SER A 137 -14.92 6.44 18.55
CA SER A 137 -14.96 6.89 19.95
C SER A 137 -15.05 5.72 20.93
N VAL A 138 -15.86 4.70 20.64
CA VAL A 138 -16.01 3.48 21.46
C VAL A 138 -14.69 2.70 21.52
N ASN A 139 -13.99 2.52 20.40
CA ASN A 139 -12.71 1.79 20.38
C ASN A 139 -11.59 2.53 21.11
N SER A 140 -11.59 3.88 21.09
CA SER A 140 -10.64 4.66 21.89
C SER A 140 -10.83 4.38 23.39
N SER A 141 -12.08 4.36 23.89
CA SER A 141 -12.38 4.16 25.31
C SER A 141 -12.04 2.76 25.84
N ASN A 142 -12.13 1.71 25.00
CA ASN A 142 -11.76 0.35 25.38
C ASN A 142 -10.25 0.09 25.31
N SER A 143 -9.50 0.81 24.47
CA SER A 143 -8.05 0.67 24.38
C SER A 143 -7.27 1.27 25.56
N TYR A 144 -7.91 2.10 26.39
CA TYR A 144 -7.33 2.67 27.61
C TYR A 144 -7.66 1.87 28.89
N LYS A 145 -8.46 0.80 28.82
CA LYS A 145 -8.62 -0.13 29.95
C LYS A 145 -7.46 -1.13 29.95
N LEU A 146 -6.25 -0.64 30.22
CA LEU A 146 -5.21 -1.51 30.73
C LEU A 146 -5.66 -2.00 32.11
N ALA A 147 -5.82 -3.31 32.27
CA ALA A 147 -5.61 -3.92 33.56
C ALA A 147 -4.16 -3.56 33.97
N PRO A 148 -3.93 -2.94 35.13
CA PRO A 148 -2.57 -2.80 35.61
C PRO A 148 -2.04 -4.23 35.76
N LEU A 149 -0.94 -4.56 35.06
CA LEU A 149 0.02 -5.49 35.65
C LEU A 149 0.23 -4.96 37.06
N SER A 150 -0.18 -5.74 38.06
CA SER A 150 -0.22 -5.35 39.46
C SER A 150 1.22 -5.21 39.95
N VAL A 151 1.91 -4.16 39.53
CA VAL A 151 3.21 -3.78 40.07
C VAL A 151 2.88 -3.10 41.39
N VAL A 152 2.88 -3.89 42.45
CA VAL A 152 2.89 -3.40 43.83
C VAL A 152 4.20 -2.62 43.98
N VAL A 153 4.13 -1.31 43.76
CA VAL A 153 5.23 -0.38 44.05
C VAL A 153 5.35 -0.34 45.58
N SER A 154 6.29 -1.13 46.10
CA SER A 154 6.68 -1.05 47.50
C SER A 154 7.70 0.08 47.64
N ALA A 155 7.41 1.06 48.49
CA ALA A 155 8.33 2.12 48.86
C ALA A 155 9.59 1.56 49.56
N SER A 156 10.71 2.25 49.36
CA SER A 156 12.12 1.97 49.74
C SER A 156 12.39 1.70 51.24
N PRO A 157 13.65 1.51 51.75
CA PRO A 157 14.97 1.23 51.13
C PRO A 157 15.77 0.05 51.79
N SER A 158 16.97 -0.26 51.25
CA SER A 158 18.16 -0.92 51.87
C SER A 158 18.29 -2.46 51.89
N THR A 159 19.12 -3.02 51.00
CA THR A 159 20.39 -3.76 51.25
C THR A 159 20.82 -4.59 50.00
N PRO A 160 22.13 -4.88 49.83
CA PRO A 160 22.70 -5.26 48.54
C PRO A 160 22.70 -6.78 48.27
N SER A 161 22.78 -7.10 46.98
CA SER A 161 23.12 -8.40 46.36
C SER A 161 22.01 -9.45 46.24
N SER A 162 21.31 -9.42 45.08
CA SER A 162 21.12 -10.58 44.16
C SER A 162 19.87 -10.52 43.27
N GLY A 163 19.11 -9.41 43.20
CA GLY A 163 17.86 -9.37 42.42
C GLY A 163 17.46 -8.02 41.83
N CYS A 164 18.36 -7.38 41.07
CA CYS A 164 18.05 -6.13 40.36
C CYS A 164 17.42 -6.43 38.98
N ASP A 165 16.21 -5.94 38.74
CA ASP A 165 15.45 -6.12 37.49
C ASP A 165 14.82 -4.80 37.01
N MET A 166 14.06 -4.84 35.90
CA MET A 166 13.44 -3.65 35.31
C MET A 166 12.39 -3.03 36.23
N SER A 167 11.83 -3.78 37.18
CA SER A 167 10.81 -3.29 38.11
C SER A 167 11.42 -2.68 39.36
N THR A 168 12.54 -3.23 39.85
CA THR A 168 13.16 -2.87 41.13
C THR A 168 14.21 -1.79 41.02
N CYS A 169 14.89 -1.69 39.88
CA CYS A 169 16.06 -0.82 39.71
C CYS A 169 15.94 0.25 38.62
N PHE A 170 14.93 0.13 37.73
CA PHE A 170 14.79 1.07 36.63
C PHE A 170 14.15 2.38 37.10
N ASN A 171 14.70 3.52 36.66
CA ASN A 171 14.12 4.82 36.96
C ASN A 171 12.93 5.13 36.03
N TRP A 172 11.71 4.85 36.49
CA TRP A 172 10.46 5.10 35.76
C TRP A 172 10.07 6.59 35.64
N THR A 173 10.69 7.49 36.43
CA THR A 173 10.38 8.93 36.35
C THR A 173 10.79 9.55 35.01
N ALA A 174 11.82 9.00 34.36
CA ALA A 174 12.28 9.43 33.04
C ALA A 174 11.47 8.81 31.88
N CYS A 175 10.73 7.72 32.14
CA CYS A 175 9.99 6.94 31.14
C CYS A 175 8.59 6.55 31.63
N PRO A 176 7.61 7.46 31.54
CA PRO A 176 6.24 7.11 31.90
C PRO A 176 5.65 6.10 30.91
N PHE A 177 5.10 5.00 31.44
CA PHE A 177 4.48 3.90 30.67
C PHE A 177 3.39 4.31 29.68
N HIS A 178 2.77 5.48 29.87
CA HIS A 178 1.67 6.00 29.03
C HIS A 178 2.10 7.16 28.13
N SER A 179 3.41 7.35 27.93
CA SER A 179 3.87 8.37 27.00
C SER A 179 3.44 8.03 25.57
N LEU A 180 2.81 8.98 24.88
CA LEU A 180 2.60 8.88 23.43
C LEU A 180 3.92 9.00 22.63
N SER A 181 5.01 9.35 23.31
CA SER A 181 6.34 9.43 22.71
C SER A 181 7.04 8.07 22.70
N HIS A 182 7.79 7.80 21.64
CA HIS A 182 8.62 6.61 21.51
C HIS A 182 9.87 6.72 22.39
N LEU A 183 10.55 5.59 22.62
CA LEU A 183 11.80 5.55 23.38
C LEU A 183 12.84 6.54 22.82
N ARG A 184 13.32 7.46 23.66
CA ARG A 184 14.42 8.38 23.34
C ARG A 184 15.66 7.99 24.13
N VAL A 185 16.82 7.99 23.49
CA VAL A 185 18.10 7.65 24.12
C VAL A 185 19.10 8.79 23.93
N CYS A 186 20.05 8.94 24.84
CA CYS A 186 21.16 9.88 24.67
C CYS A 186 22.51 9.18 24.84
N PHE A 187 23.56 9.81 24.33
CA PHE A 187 24.93 9.33 24.45
C PHE A 187 25.69 10.13 25.51
N HIS A 188 26.55 9.47 26.29
CA HIS A 188 27.44 10.14 27.22
C HIS A 188 28.78 10.48 26.55
N HIS A 189 29.07 11.76 26.36
CA HIS A 189 30.22 12.24 25.58
C HIS A 189 31.59 11.77 26.09
N GLU A 190 31.72 11.46 27.38
CA GLU A 190 32.99 11.01 27.98
C GLU A 190 33.21 9.49 27.82
N SER A 191 32.21 8.75 27.34
CA SER A 191 32.31 7.31 27.19
C SER A 191 33.16 6.94 25.98
N ALA A 192 34.34 6.35 26.22
CA ALA A 192 35.21 5.87 25.16
C ALA A 192 34.55 4.75 24.35
N ILE A 193 34.55 4.88 23.03
CA ILE A 193 33.90 3.95 22.11
C ILE A 193 34.92 2.95 21.59
N SER A 194 34.76 1.68 21.96
CA SER A 194 35.66 0.61 21.52
C SER A 194 35.53 0.31 20.01
N ASP A 195 34.32 0.38 19.47
CA ASP A 195 34.05 0.16 18.04
C ASP A 195 33.16 1.28 17.47
N SER A 196 33.73 2.05 16.53
CA SER A 196 33.10 3.19 15.87
C SER A 196 31.77 2.86 15.16
N ARG A 197 31.54 1.59 14.80
CA ARG A 197 30.30 1.14 14.16
C ARG A 197 29.08 1.36 15.05
N TRP A 198 29.22 1.12 16.36
CA TRP A 198 28.14 1.34 17.32
C TRP A 198 27.81 2.82 17.51
N HIS A 199 28.83 3.69 17.51
CA HIS A 199 28.61 5.13 17.60
C HIS A 199 27.81 5.65 16.40
N ARG A 200 28.24 5.28 15.19
CA ARG A 200 27.57 5.68 13.97
C ARG A 200 26.12 5.19 13.96
N ALA A 201 25.90 3.92 14.31
CA ALA A 201 24.57 3.33 14.42
C ALA A 201 23.66 4.08 15.40
N LEU A 202 24.19 4.46 16.57
CA LEU A 202 23.45 5.24 17.57
C LEU A 202 23.05 6.61 17.02
N LEU A 203 23.98 7.35 16.42
CA LEU A 203 23.71 8.70 15.91
C LEU A 203 22.69 8.72 14.77
N THR A 204 22.63 7.66 13.96
CA THR A 204 21.65 7.51 12.88
C THR A 204 20.30 6.96 13.34
N SER A 205 20.21 6.51 14.60
CA SER A 205 19.00 5.88 15.12
C SER A 205 17.88 6.91 15.31
N PRO A 206 16.62 6.60 14.94
CA PRO A 206 15.49 7.48 15.22
C PRO A 206 15.26 7.70 16.72
N HIS A 207 15.77 6.81 17.57
CA HIS A 207 15.67 6.92 19.02
C HIS A 207 16.65 7.95 19.61
N PHE A 208 17.70 8.34 18.88
CA PHE A 208 18.75 9.20 19.42
C PHE A 208 18.29 10.65 19.64
N SER A 209 18.64 11.19 20.79
CA SER A 209 18.40 12.55 21.25
C SER A 209 19.71 13.20 21.65
N THR A 210 19.93 14.43 21.17
CA THR A 210 21.09 15.25 21.55
C THR A 210 21.03 15.73 23.00
N SER A 211 19.84 15.75 23.61
CA SER A 211 19.64 16.14 25.02
C SER A 211 19.24 14.94 25.87
N CYS A 212 20.05 14.65 26.90
CA CYS A 212 19.74 13.62 27.91
C CYS A 212 18.56 13.98 28.82
N LYS A 213 18.12 15.24 28.87
CA LYS A 213 16.94 15.64 29.66
C LYS A 213 15.65 15.03 29.10
N ASN A 214 15.62 14.79 27.79
CA ASN A 214 14.47 14.23 27.08
C ASN A 214 14.69 12.75 26.75
N ALA A 215 15.69 12.10 27.36
CA ALA A 215 16.05 10.72 27.09
C ALA A 215 15.65 9.83 28.27
N CYS A 216 15.08 8.69 27.90
CA CYS A 216 14.68 7.62 28.77
C CYS A 216 15.87 6.84 29.32
N VAL A 217 16.85 6.60 28.44
CA VAL A 217 18.00 5.74 28.73
C VAL A 217 19.28 6.40 28.22
N ARG A 218 20.32 6.34 29.04
CA ARG A 218 21.67 6.79 28.68
C ARG A 218 22.47 5.60 28.15
N VAL A 219 23.01 5.71 26.94
CA VAL A 219 23.86 4.69 26.33
C VAL A 219 25.33 4.97 26.68
N ILE A 220 26.02 3.96 27.19
CA ILE A 220 27.45 3.99 27.56
C ILE A 220 28.21 2.82 26.90
N PHE A 221 29.45 3.05 26.50
CA PHE A 221 30.36 2.04 25.91
C PHE A 221 31.55 1.71 26.82
N ALA A 222 31.82 2.56 27.81
CA ALA A 222 32.84 2.38 28.84
C ALA A 222 32.21 2.01 30.21
N PRO A 223 32.93 1.23 31.05
CA PRO A 223 32.47 0.90 32.40
C PRO A 223 32.54 2.14 33.31
N GLU A 224 31.44 2.87 33.39
CA GLU A 224 31.28 4.06 34.23
C GLU A 224 30.09 3.92 35.18
N ASN A 225 30.07 4.71 36.26
CA ASN A 225 28.97 4.70 37.22
C ASN A 225 27.73 5.37 36.63
N CYS A 226 26.61 4.65 36.68
CA CYS A 226 25.32 5.16 36.27
C CYS A 226 24.68 5.99 37.39
N THR A 227 24.51 7.31 37.19
CA THR A 227 23.86 8.21 38.16
C THR A 227 22.68 8.97 37.51
N GLY A 228 21.55 9.02 38.22
CA GLY A 228 20.36 9.81 37.87
C GLY A 228 19.42 9.17 36.82
N ILE A 229 19.93 8.73 35.67
CA ILE A 229 19.14 8.14 34.56
C ILE A 229 19.59 6.69 34.37
N SER A 230 18.66 5.77 34.09
CA SER A 230 18.97 4.37 33.77
C SER A 230 19.96 4.26 32.61
N CYS A 231 20.96 3.37 32.72
CA CYS A 231 22.01 3.22 31.72
C CYS A 231 21.95 1.88 30.99
N LEU A 232 22.27 1.92 29.70
CA LEU A 232 22.46 0.76 28.83
C LEU A 232 23.92 0.68 28.41
N TYR A 233 24.58 -0.39 28.82
CA TYR A 233 25.96 -0.69 28.46
C TYR A 233 26.02 -1.60 27.22
N ILE A 234 26.74 -1.13 26.20
CA ILE A 234 26.99 -1.87 24.96
C ILE A 234 28.49 -2.15 24.88
N GLY A 235 28.88 -3.42 25.05
CA GLY A 235 30.28 -3.83 25.00
C GLY A 235 30.51 -5.13 25.76
N THR A 236 31.77 -5.57 25.81
CA THR A 236 32.17 -6.76 26.58
C THR A 236 32.07 -6.46 28.08
N THR A 237 31.17 -7.16 28.77
CA THR A 237 30.97 -6.97 30.21
C THR A 237 32.21 -7.37 31.00
N LYS A 238 32.57 -6.53 31.98
CA LYS A 238 33.47 -6.90 33.08
C LYS A 238 32.64 -7.12 34.33
N ASP A 239 33.04 -8.06 35.19
CA ASP A 239 32.30 -8.45 36.40
C ASP A 239 32.13 -7.33 37.45
N THR A 240 32.71 -6.15 37.21
CA THR A 240 32.75 -5.00 38.13
C THR A 240 31.67 -3.94 37.86
N MET A 241 30.66 -4.23 37.03
CA MET A 241 29.63 -3.22 36.67
C MET A 241 28.53 -3.09 37.72
N SER A 242 28.04 -1.87 37.90
CA SER A 242 26.93 -1.55 38.80
C SER A 242 25.64 -2.30 38.42
N PRO A 243 24.82 -2.75 39.40
CA PRO A 243 23.60 -3.51 39.12
C PRO A 243 22.55 -2.71 38.32
N TYR A 244 22.57 -1.38 38.38
CA TYR A 244 21.63 -0.49 37.67
C TYR A 244 21.90 -0.34 36.16
N VAL A 245 22.92 -1.05 35.64
CA VAL A 245 23.32 -0.99 34.23
C VAL A 245 22.74 -2.21 33.49
N MET A 246 21.94 -1.97 32.46
CA MET A 246 21.51 -3.03 31.53
C MET A 246 22.68 -3.45 30.65
N ARG A 247 22.91 -4.76 30.52
CA ARG A 247 24.01 -5.29 29.72
C ARG A 247 23.48 -5.79 28.38
N ALA A 248 24.06 -5.32 27.27
CA ALA A 248 23.69 -5.81 25.95
C ALA A 248 24.49 -7.05 25.51
N SER A 249 25.75 -7.20 25.92
CA SER A 249 26.58 -8.35 25.54
C SER A 249 27.12 -9.03 26.79
N SER A 250 26.79 -10.30 27.02
CA SER A 250 27.36 -11.07 28.14
C SER A 250 28.46 -11.99 27.64
N THR A 251 29.70 -11.71 28.04
CA THR A 251 30.85 -12.63 27.88
C THR A 251 31.24 -13.29 29.19
N ARG A 252 30.77 -12.77 30.34
CA ARG A 252 30.99 -13.30 31.69
C ARG A 252 29.79 -12.99 32.61
N GLY A 253 29.31 -14.00 33.34
CA GLY A 253 28.27 -13.89 34.36
C GLY A 253 26.85 -14.27 33.92
N VAL A 254 25.98 -14.53 34.90
CA VAL A 254 24.58 -14.94 34.69
C VAL A 254 23.78 -13.79 34.05
N VAL A 255 23.14 -14.07 32.92
CA VAL A 255 22.17 -13.15 32.28
C VAL A 255 20.94 -13.00 33.17
N ARG A 256 20.56 -11.76 33.47
CA ARG A 256 19.32 -11.44 34.18
C ARG A 256 18.16 -11.44 33.19
N PRO A 257 17.25 -12.42 33.22
CA PRO A 257 16.13 -12.48 32.29
C PRO A 257 15.27 -11.21 32.41
N GLY A 258 14.82 -10.66 31.28
CA GLY A 258 13.99 -9.45 31.25
C GLY A 258 14.73 -8.14 31.60
N TYR A 259 16.03 -8.18 31.92
CA TYR A 259 16.85 -6.99 32.17
C TYR A 259 18.05 -6.89 31.24
N ASP A 260 18.85 -7.94 31.12
CA ASP A 260 19.95 -7.99 30.16
C ASP A 260 19.47 -8.42 28.77
N PHE A 261 20.31 -8.17 27.76
CA PHE A 261 20.11 -8.62 26.38
C PHE A 261 21.27 -9.51 25.96
N VAL A 262 21.00 -10.36 24.96
CA VAL A 262 21.99 -11.22 24.33
C VAL A 262 22.17 -10.72 22.90
N LEU A 263 23.37 -10.24 22.58
CA LEU A 263 23.76 -9.79 21.25
C LEU A 263 24.48 -10.88 20.45
N SER A 264 24.39 -10.78 19.13
CA SER A 264 25.24 -11.55 18.22
C SER A 264 26.61 -10.85 18.07
N PRO A 265 27.72 -11.58 17.92
CA PRO A 265 28.99 -10.96 17.55
C PRO A 265 28.88 -10.26 16.20
N LEU A 266 29.56 -9.11 16.08
CA LEU A 266 29.66 -8.38 14.82
C LEU A 266 30.72 -9.05 13.93
N VAL A 267 30.29 -9.65 12.83
CA VAL A 267 31.19 -10.22 11.84
C VAL A 267 31.78 -9.09 10.99
N ASN A 268 33.10 -9.07 10.78
CA ASN A 268 33.72 -8.16 9.83
C ASN A 268 33.28 -8.56 8.41
N SER A 269 32.39 -7.76 7.82
CA SER A 269 31.80 -8.01 6.51
C SER A 269 32.82 -7.76 5.39
N THR A 270 33.72 -8.72 5.16
CA THR A 270 34.49 -8.84 3.91
C THR A 270 33.92 -9.91 2.99
N SER A 271 32.97 -10.73 3.46
CA SER A 271 32.31 -11.74 2.64
C SER A 271 31.21 -11.13 1.77
N GLU A 272 31.25 -11.45 0.47
CA GLU A 272 30.16 -11.21 -0.47
C GLU A 272 28.84 -11.64 0.15
N ARG A 273 27.83 -10.78 0.06
CA ARG A 273 26.49 -11.07 0.59
C ARG A 273 26.01 -12.36 -0.07
N PRO A 274 25.66 -13.42 0.68
CA PRO A 274 25.17 -14.63 0.07
C PRO A 274 23.92 -14.29 -0.76
N PRO A 275 23.79 -14.80 -1.99
CA PRO A 275 22.61 -14.54 -2.82
C PRO A 275 21.35 -15.00 -2.07
N MET A 276 20.28 -14.20 -2.14
CA MET A 276 18.97 -14.69 -1.72
C MET A 276 18.54 -15.78 -2.71
N VAL A 277 17.98 -16.87 -2.18
CA VAL A 277 17.62 -18.09 -2.92
C VAL A 277 18.82 -18.99 -3.17
N VAL A 278 19.10 -19.81 -2.16
CA VAL A 278 20.09 -20.87 -2.20
C VAL A 278 19.42 -22.12 -2.76
N ASN A 279 19.32 -22.22 -4.08
CA ASN A 279 19.21 -23.53 -4.72
C ASN A 279 20.61 -24.17 -4.77
N ARG A 280 21.28 -24.27 -3.61
CA ARG A 280 22.62 -24.87 -3.52
C ARG A 280 22.45 -26.38 -3.50
N ARG A 281 23.17 -27.05 -4.40
CA ARG A 281 23.47 -28.46 -4.24
C ARG A 281 24.44 -28.62 -3.09
N ALA A 282 23.91 -28.73 -1.87
CA ALA A 282 24.72 -28.98 -0.69
C ALA A 282 25.36 -30.38 -0.81
N ARG A 283 26.66 -30.45 -0.51
CA ARG A 283 27.40 -31.72 -0.48
C ARG A 283 27.06 -32.53 0.77
N TRP A 284 26.79 -31.84 1.87
CA TRP A 284 26.49 -32.45 3.17
C TRP A 284 25.09 -32.06 3.65
N LEU A 285 24.42 -33.00 4.29
CA LEU A 285 23.15 -32.75 4.96
C LEU A 285 23.39 -31.93 6.23
N LEU A 286 24.34 -32.32 7.08
CA LEU A 286 24.65 -31.66 8.35
C LEU A 286 26.15 -31.35 8.45
N GLY A 287 26.50 -30.11 8.80
CA GLY A 287 27.89 -29.70 8.98
C GLY A 287 28.15 -28.89 10.25
N ALA A 288 29.37 -28.99 10.77
CA ALA A 288 29.91 -28.09 11.80
C ALA A 288 31.45 -28.23 11.85
N SER A 289 32.16 -27.12 12.07
CA SER A 289 33.60 -27.14 12.38
C SER A 289 33.88 -26.25 13.59
N LEU A 290 34.09 -26.86 14.75
CA LEU A 290 34.17 -26.14 16.02
C LEU A 290 35.40 -26.57 16.83
N GLY A 291 36.00 -25.62 17.53
CA GLY A 291 37.11 -25.82 18.46
C GLY A 291 36.77 -25.35 19.88
N THR A 292 37.36 -25.98 20.89
CA THR A 292 37.24 -25.55 22.29
C THR A 292 38.59 -25.60 23.01
N SER A 293 38.76 -24.72 24.01
CA SER A 293 39.96 -24.54 24.82
C SER A 293 40.04 -25.45 26.06
N GLY A 294 38.95 -26.12 26.44
CA GLY A 294 38.87 -26.99 27.63
C GLY A 294 38.68 -28.49 27.30
N PRO A 295 38.87 -29.41 28.26
CA PRO A 295 38.51 -30.81 28.09
C PRO A 295 36.99 -30.92 27.86
N ALA A 296 36.60 -31.39 26.68
CA ALA A 296 35.20 -31.61 26.34
C ALA A 296 34.76 -33.01 26.78
N ASP A 297 34.50 -33.18 28.08
CA ASP A 297 33.90 -34.40 28.60
C ASP A 297 32.57 -34.69 27.87
N GLY A 298 32.38 -35.93 27.44
CA GLY A 298 31.20 -36.32 26.65
C GLY A 298 31.29 -36.07 25.14
N LYS A 299 32.36 -35.44 24.61
CA LYS A 299 32.56 -35.25 23.15
C LYS A 299 32.48 -36.55 22.35
N ALA A 300 33.14 -37.62 22.83
CA ALA A 300 33.14 -38.91 22.17
C ALA A 300 31.75 -39.55 22.15
N ALA A 301 31.04 -39.50 23.28
CA ALA A 301 29.65 -39.99 23.38
C ALA A 301 28.70 -39.19 22.48
N PHE A 302 28.84 -37.87 22.42
CA PHE A 302 28.06 -37.00 21.55
C PHE A 302 28.29 -37.31 20.07
N LEU A 303 29.55 -37.46 19.64
CA LEU A 303 29.87 -37.82 18.24
C LEU A 303 29.43 -39.24 17.89
N MET A 304 29.52 -40.19 18.83
CA MET A 304 29.00 -41.54 18.64
C MET A 304 27.47 -41.54 18.51
N ALA A 305 26.76 -40.79 19.36
CA ALA A 305 25.32 -40.62 19.25
C ALA A 305 24.93 -40.01 17.90
N LEU A 306 25.63 -38.96 17.45
CA LEU A 306 25.35 -38.30 16.18
C LEU A 306 25.59 -39.21 14.96
N ARG A 307 26.60 -40.09 15.04
CA ARG A 307 26.98 -41.04 13.97
C ARG A 307 26.42 -42.45 14.18
N ALA A 308 25.42 -42.60 15.05
CA ALA A 308 24.78 -43.89 15.30
C ALA A 308 24.04 -44.43 14.06
N ASP A 309 23.64 -43.54 13.14
CA ASP A 309 23.05 -43.89 11.85
C ASP A 309 24.13 -44.34 10.84
N ALA A 310 23.95 -45.51 10.24
CA ALA A 310 24.91 -46.15 9.34
C ALA A 310 25.17 -45.33 8.04
N ASP A 311 24.20 -44.51 7.62
CA ASP A 311 24.31 -43.62 6.46
C ASP A 311 24.98 -42.27 6.76
N ALA A 312 25.28 -41.97 8.03
CA ALA A 312 25.79 -40.67 8.45
C ALA A 312 27.19 -40.36 7.88
N GLY A 313 27.97 -41.39 7.51
CA GLY A 313 29.37 -41.25 7.06
C GLY A 313 29.56 -40.37 5.83
N ASN A 314 28.60 -40.36 4.89
CA ASN A 314 28.66 -39.55 3.67
C ASN A 314 27.87 -38.23 3.75
N LEU A 315 26.89 -38.16 4.65
CA LEU A 315 25.94 -37.04 4.75
C LEU A 315 26.31 -36.03 5.84
N VAL A 316 27.16 -36.39 6.80
CA VAL A 316 27.50 -35.56 7.97
C VAL A 316 28.98 -35.19 7.97
N ASN A 317 29.29 -33.90 8.00
CA ASN A 317 30.65 -33.36 8.14
C ASN A 317 30.77 -32.51 9.41
N VAL A 318 30.82 -33.19 10.55
CA VAL A 318 30.98 -32.55 11.88
C VAL A 318 32.39 -32.81 12.41
N ARG A 319 33.13 -31.71 12.63
CA ARG A 319 34.51 -31.68 13.12
C ARG A 319 34.54 -30.90 14.44
N LEU A 320 34.76 -31.63 15.54
CA LEU A 320 34.92 -31.04 16.87
C LEU A 320 36.38 -31.22 17.30
N ARG A 321 37.11 -30.14 17.58
CA ARG A 321 38.56 -30.15 17.89
C ARG A 321 38.84 -29.63 19.30
N ASN A 322 39.87 -30.15 19.95
CA ASN A 322 40.37 -29.62 21.22
C ASN A 322 41.64 -28.80 20.90
N ALA A 323 41.76 -27.60 21.48
CA ALA A 323 42.91 -26.69 21.47
C ALA A 323 43.92 -26.89 20.31
N SER A 324 43.64 -26.25 19.17
CA SER A 324 44.58 -26.02 18.08
C SER A 324 44.53 -24.55 17.67
N ASP A 325 45.68 -23.93 17.38
CA ASP A 325 45.82 -22.52 16.96
C ASP A 325 44.96 -22.15 15.72
N GLU A 326 44.48 -23.13 14.95
CA GLU A 326 43.60 -22.92 13.79
C GLU A 326 42.17 -22.42 14.13
N CYS A 327 41.72 -22.57 15.39
CA CYS A 327 40.36 -22.19 15.80
C CYS A 327 40.32 -21.11 16.90
N LEU A 328 41.44 -20.85 17.58
CA LEU A 328 41.54 -19.93 18.72
C LEU A 328 42.77 -19.04 18.51
N THR A 329 42.61 -17.72 18.55
CA THR A 329 43.76 -16.82 18.50
C THR A 329 44.48 -16.80 19.85
N SER A 330 45.81 -16.64 19.85
CA SER A 330 46.66 -16.79 21.04
C SER A 330 46.34 -15.83 22.21
N SER A 331 45.64 -14.72 21.97
CA SER A 331 45.17 -13.79 23.02
C SER A 331 43.83 -14.19 23.66
N GLU A 332 43.15 -15.21 23.16
CA GLU A 332 41.78 -15.58 23.53
C GLU A 332 41.69 -16.90 24.32
N ALA A 333 42.82 -17.47 24.73
CA ALA A 333 42.92 -18.72 25.49
C ALA A 333 42.32 -18.66 26.92
N LEU A 334 41.79 -17.50 27.34
CA LEU A 334 41.20 -17.26 28.67
C LEU A 334 39.75 -17.76 28.83
N PHE A 335 39.13 -18.32 27.78
CA PHE A 335 37.72 -18.74 27.78
C PHE A 335 37.58 -20.26 27.81
N HIS A 336 37.77 -20.90 28.97
CA HIS A 336 37.63 -22.36 29.14
C HIS A 336 36.21 -22.85 28.80
N GLY A 337 36.11 -23.92 28.00
CA GLY A 337 34.86 -24.66 27.75
C GLY A 337 33.97 -24.15 26.60
N THR A 338 34.36 -23.07 25.93
CA THR A 338 33.53 -22.47 24.86
C THR A 338 33.79 -23.12 23.49
N TRP A 339 32.73 -23.39 22.72
CA TRP A 339 32.82 -23.89 21.34
C TRP A 339 32.78 -22.73 20.35
N ARG A 340 33.83 -22.59 19.52
CA ARG A 340 33.95 -21.52 18.53
C ARG A 340 34.16 -22.05 17.11
N PRO A 341 33.69 -21.33 16.07
CA PRO A 341 33.97 -21.68 14.68
C PRO A 341 35.47 -21.69 14.36
N CYS A 342 35.95 -22.76 13.71
CA CYS A 342 37.31 -22.85 13.18
C CYS A 342 37.45 -22.10 11.83
N HIS A 343 38.69 -21.89 11.35
CA HIS A 343 38.93 -21.23 10.05
C HIS A 343 38.23 -21.92 8.85
N ASP A 344 38.10 -23.25 8.86
CA ASP A 344 37.43 -24.03 7.80
C ASP A 344 35.89 -24.04 7.89
N SER A 345 35.29 -23.37 8.89
CA SER A 345 33.84 -23.38 9.12
C SER A 345 33.03 -22.87 7.94
N ASN A 346 33.45 -21.78 7.32
CA ASN A 346 32.75 -21.21 6.16
C ASN A 346 32.72 -22.18 4.98
N MET A 347 33.80 -22.92 4.73
CA MET A 347 33.85 -23.91 3.67
C MET A 347 32.93 -25.11 3.97
N VAL A 348 32.91 -25.59 5.22
CA VAL A 348 32.04 -26.70 5.63
C VAL A 348 30.58 -26.29 5.55
N LEU A 349 30.22 -25.16 6.15
CA LEU A 349 28.86 -24.67 6.25
C LEU A 349 28.33 -24.15 4.91
N GLY A 350 29.16 -23.55 4.07
CA GLY A 350 28.79 -23.12 2.72
C GLY A 350 28.28 -24.26 1.82
N ASN A 351 28.74 -25.48 2.09
CA ASN A 351 28.39 -26.72 1.38
C ASN A 351 27.46 -27.65 2.21
N SER A 352 26.91 -27.17 3.32
CA SER A 352 26.00 -27.92 4.20
C SER A 352 24.58 -27.37 4.14
N THR A 353 23.58 -28.24 4.23
CA THR A 353 22.17 -27.82 4.29
C THR A 353 21.80 -27.33 5.69
N PHE A 354 22.14 -28.15 6.68
CA PHE A 354 21.92 -27.91 8.10
C PHE A 354 23.25 -27.70 8.80
N CYS A 355 23.21 -26.94 9.89
CA CYS A 355 24.37 -26.51 10.62
C CYS A 355 24.16 -26.83 12.11
N LEU A 356 25.02 -27.68 12.67
CA LEU A 356 24.89 -28.12 14.06
C LEU A 356 25.44 -27.06 15.01
N LEU A 357 24.59 -26.61 15.92
CA LEU A 357 24.96 -25.72 17.02
C LEU A 357 25.27 -26.57 18.27
N VAL A 358 26.41 -26.32 18.89
CA VAL A 358 26.90 -27.07 20.05
C VAL A 358 27.08 -26.12 21.23
N ASP A 359 26.31 -26.36 22.28
CA ASP A 359 26.44 -25.70 23.59
C ASP A 359 27.34 -26.53 24.52
N ASN A 360 27.32 -26.23 25.83
CA ASN A 360 28.13 -26.97 26.80
C ASN A 360 27.69 -28.45 26.85
N LEU A 361 28.60 -29.35 26.44
CA LEU A 361 28.37 -30.80 26.41
C LEU A 361 28.35 -31.45 27.81
N GLY A 362 28.68 -30.68 28.86
CA GLY A 362 28.62 -31.12 30.26
C GLY A 362 27.20 -31.26 30.81
N THR A 363 27.08 -31.94 31.95
CA THR A 363 25.81 -32.27 32.62
C THR A 363 25.33 -31.23 33.64
N ASN A 364 26.15 -30.24 34.01
CA ASN A 364 25.79 -29.24 35.01
C ASN A 364 25.10 -28.01 34.37
N PRO A 365 23.80 -27.77 34.64
CA PRO A 365 23.05 -26.64 34.06
C PRO A 365 23.47 -25.26 34.59
N ALA A 366 24.30 -25.22 35.64
CA ALA A 366 24.71 -24.01 36.35
C ALA A 366 25.85 -23.24 35.66
N ASP A 367 26.62 -23.89 34.79
CA ASP A 367 27.77 -23.29 34.07
C ASP A 367 27.38 -22.78 32.66
N ASN A 368 26.08 -22.58 32.40
CA ASN A 368 25.58 -22.12 31.11
C ASN A 368 25.88 -20.62 30.90
N ASN A 369 27.11 -20.30 30.50
CA ASN A 369 27.45 -18.95 30.07
C ASN A 369 26.76 -18.66 28.73
N SER A 370 25.88 -17.67 28.73
CA SER A 370 25.00 -17.31 27.61
C SER A 370 25.69 -16.71 26.36
N GLY A 371 26.99 -16.39 26.43
CA GLY A 371 27.73 -15.76 25.34
C GLY A 371 28.26 -16.74 24.27
N GLU A 372 28.01 -18.04 24.42
CA GLU A 372 28.78 -19.10 23.74
C GLU A 372 28.26 -19.46 22.34
N LEU A 373 26.96 -19.29 22.07
CA LEU A 373 26.32 -19.72 20.81
C LEU A 373 26.39 -18.67 19.70
N GLY A 374 26.64 -17.40 20.04
CA GLY A 374 26.50 -16.27 19.13
C GLY A 374 27.41 -16.37 17.90
N GLU A 375 28.67 -16.77 18.08
CA GLU A 375 29.64 -16.92 16.97
C GLU A 375 29.28 -18.07 16.02
N GLN A 376 28.81 -19.19 16.59
CA GLN A 376 28.34 -20.33 15.81
C GLN A 376 27.11 -19.94 15.00
N LEU A 377 26.13 -19.30 15.63
CA LEU A 377 24.91 -18.84 15.00
C LEU A 377 25.18 -17.83 13.88
N ALA A 378 26.07 -16.86 14.11
CA ALA A 378 26.48 -15.88 13.12
C ALA A 378 27.13 -16.54 11.89
N THR A 379 28.02 -17.50 12.11
CA THR A 379 28.68 -18.25 11.03
C THR A 379 27.68 -19.14 10.27
N CYS A 380 26.75 -19.76 10.99
CA CYS A 380 25.68 -20.59 10.47
C CYS A 380 24.77 -19.82 9.50
N LEU A 381 24.23 -18.70 10.00
CA LEU A 381 23.29 -17.86 9.26
C LEU A 381 23.98 -17.11 8.12
N SER A 382 25.21 -16.62 8.29
CA SER A 382 25.95 -15.97 7.20
C SER A 382 26.25 -16.91 6.04
N ASN A 383 26.36 -18.22 6.27
CA ASN A 383 26.51 -19.21 5.21
C ASN A 383 25.18 -19.71 4.62
N GLY A 384 24.03 -19.33 5.21
CA GLY A 384 22.69 -19.73 4.73
C GLY A 384 22.31 -21.17 5.06
N ALA A 385 22.98 -21.80 6.01
CA ALA A 385 22.61 -23.11 6.53
C ALA A 385 21.52 -22.97 7.60
N VAL A 386 20.63 -23.97 7.69
CA VAL A 386 19.56 -24.00 8.71
C VAL A 386 20.16 -24.47 10.05
N PRO A 387 20.10 -23.66 11.13
CA PRO A 387 20.64 -24.07 12.42
C PRO A 387 19.84 -25.22 13.03
N VAL A 388 20.56 -26.18 13.60
CA VAL A 388 20.03 -27.31 14.35
C VAL A 388 20.60 -27.23 15.76
N PHE A 389 19.73 -27.06 16.75
CA PHE A 389 20.14 -26.91 18.14
C PHE A 389 19.65 -28.10 18.97
N ALA A 390 20.61 -28.81 19.56
CA ALA A 390 20.35 -29.91 20.48
C ALA A 390 19.97 -29.36 21.86
N SER A 391 18.70 -29.01 22.01
CA SER A 391 18.18 -28.29 23.15
C SER A 391 18.09 -29.12 24.43
N ASN A 392 18.35 -28.43 25.55
CA ASN A 392 18.07 -28.85 26.93
C ASN A 392 16.95 -28.00 27.60
N GLY A 393 16.21 -27.18 26.83
CA GLY A 393 15.15 -26.31 27.33
C GLY A 393 15.60 -24.93 27.83
N ALA A 394 16.77 -24.43 27.36
CA ALA A 394 17.35 -23.14 27.74
C ALA A 394 17.48 -22.14 26.56
N GLU A 395 16.70 -22.33 25.48
CA GLU A 395 16.81 -21.58 24.22
C GLU A 395 16.61 -20.07 24.42
N SER A 396 15.69 -19.69 25.31
CA SER A 396 15.34 -18.29 25.59
C SER A 396 16.49 -17.45 26.16
N ARG A 397 17.56 -18.10 26.64
CA ARG A 397 18.76 -17.45 27.18
C ARG A 397 19.95 -17.44 26.22
N LEU A 398 19.90 -18.24 25.16
CA LEU A 398 21.02 -18.47 24.25
C LEU A 398 20.86 -17.75 22.91
N PHE A 399 19.61 -17.59 22.44
CA PHE A 399 19.33 -16.96 21.17
C PHE A 399 19.20 -15.43 21.31
N PRO A 400 19.87 -14.64 20.45
CA PRO A 400 19.78 -13.19 20.49
C PRO A 400 18.35 -12.68 20.37
N PHE A 401 17.98 -11.73 21.23
CA PHE A 401 16.68 -11.06 21.24
C PHE A 401 15.47 -12.02 21.22
N TRP A 402 15.56 -13.17 21.90
CA TRP A 402 14.50 -14.18 21.93
C TRP A 402 13.11 -13.59 22.20
N GLU A 403 12.97 -12.68 23.16
CA GLU A 403 11.69 -12.04 23.49
C GLU A 403 11.01 -11.28 22.33
N VAL A 404 11.79 -10.81 21.36
CA VAL A 404 11.29 -10.12 20.17
C VAL A 404 11.13 -11.07 18.98
N LEU A 405 12.04 -12.04 18.89
CA LEU A 405 12.25 -12.89 17.72
C LEU A 405 11.81 -14.34 17.92
N GLU A 406 11.19 -14.71 19.04
CA GLU A 406 10.78 -16.07 19.36
C GLU A 406 10.04 -16.78 18.21
N PRO A 407 8.95 -16.22 17.63
CA PRO A 407 8.25 -16.91 16.55
C PRO A 407 9.13 -17.06 15.30
N GLN A 408 10.00 -16.09 15.01
CA GLN A 408 10.94 -16.16 13.90
C GLN A 408 12.02 -17.23 14.14
N TRP A 409 12.56 -17.33 15.35
CA TRP A 409 13.54 -18.36 15.71
C TRP A 409 12.95 -19.76 15.61
N ARG A 410 11.71 -19.95 16.09
CA ARG A 410 10.97 -21.22 15.95
C ARG A 410 10.73 -21.64 14.50
N GLN A 411 10.69 -20.68 13.58
CA GLN A 411 10.55 -20.92 12.14
C GLN A 411 11.91 -21.05 11.42
N ALA A 412 13.02 -20.64 12.03
CA ALA A 412 14.34 -20.67 11.41
C ALA A 412 15.24 -21.80 11.92
N VAL A 413 14.97 -22.36 13.09
CA VAL A 413 15.86 -23.30 13.81
C VAL A 413 15.14 -24.60 14.10
N ILE A 414 15.83 -25.72 13.89
CA ILE A 414 15.36 -27.03 14.33
C ILE A 414 15.83 -27.26 15.76
N PHE A 415 14.88 -27.22 16.69
CA PHE A 415 15.12 -27.56 18.10
C PHE A 415 14.86 -29.06 18.30
N ILE A 416 15.89 -29.80 18.72
CA ILE A 416 15.79 -31.24 18.99
C ILE A 416 16.27 -31.54 20.41
N PRO A 417 15.54 -32.31 21.24
CA PRO A 417 16.05 -32.74 22.54
C PRO A 417 17.36 -33.53 22.39
N ARG A 418 18.36 -33.31 23.26
CA ARG A 418 19.63 -34.06 23.21
C ARG A 418 19.45 -35.59 23.18
N ALA A 419 18.43 -36.11 23.86
CA ALA A 419 18.11 -37.54 23.87
C ALA A 419 17.75 -38.11 22.47
N ARG A 420 17.36 -37.27 21.51
CA ARG A 420 16.99 -37.68 20.14
C ARG A 420 18.12 -37.50 19.12
N LEU A 421 19.33 -37.12 19.56
CA LEU A 421 20.50 -37.00 18.68
C LEU A 421 20.77 -38.25 17.81
N PRO A 422 20.60 -39.49 18.29
CA PRO A 422 20.77 -40.69 17.46
C PRO A 422 19.87 -40.75 16.22
N HIS A 423 18.72 -40.09 16.25
CA HIS A 423 17.76 -40.06 15.14
C HIS A 423 17.80 -38.76 14.33
N LEU A 424 18.74 -37.84 14.63
CA LEU A 424 18.77 -36.52 14.03
C LEU A 424 18.93 -36.58 12.50
N VAL A 425 19.89 -37.36 12.00
CA VAL A 425 20.18 -37.45 10.55
C VAL A 425 18.95 -37.94 9.78
N TYR A 426 18.27 -38.95 10.30
CA TYR A 426 17.00 -39.44 9.74
C TYR A 426 15.93 -38.35 9.73
N PHE A 427 15.74 -37.64 10.84
CA PHE A 427 14.78 -36.53 10.91
C PHE A 427 15.07 -35.43 9.88
N LEU A 428 16.34 -35.02 9.73
CA LEU A 428 16.74 -34.00 8.76
C LEU A 428 16.48 -34.42 7.31
N LYS A 429 16.56 -35.72 6.97
CA LYS A 429 16.19 -36.24 5.64
C LYS A 429 14.69 -36.10 5.34
N THR A 430 13.84 -36.08 6.37
CA THR A 430 12.38 -36.00 6.20
C THR A 430 11.86 -34.57 6.03
N VAL A 431 12.69 -33.55 6.27
CA VAL A 431 12.32 -32.15 6.04
C VAL A 431 12.17 -31.91 4.55
N ASP A 432 10.97 -31.54 4.12
CA ASP A 432 10.67 -31.26 2.72
C ASP A 432 11.39 -30.00 2.23
N GLU A 433 11.54 -29.90 0.90
CA GLU A 433 12.26 -28.81 0.27
C GLU A 433 11.62 -27.44 0.50
N ASN A 434 10.29 -27.36 0.50
CA ASN A 434 9.57 -26.08 0.68
C ASN A 434 9.76 -25.56 2.10
N THR A 435 9.59 -26.41 3.11
CA THR A 435 9.85 -26.07 4.51
C THR A 435 11.29 -25.65 4.69
N ARG A 436 12.25 -26.41 4.15
CA ARG A 436 13.68 -26.08 4.22
C ARG A 436 13.98 -24.69 3.64
N ILE A 437 13.43 -24.37 2.47
CA ILE A 437 13.62 -23.07 1.82
C ILE A 437 13.05 -21.95 2.70
N GLU A 438 11.86 -22.14 3.27
CA GLU A 438 11.26 -21.14 4.16
C GLU A 438 12.08 -20.95 5.44
N MET A 439 12.62 -22.01 6.04
CA MET A 439 13.53 -21.91 7.18
C MET A 439 14.81 -21.15 6.84
N GLN A 440 15.40 -21.40 5.66
CA GLN A 440 16.58 -20.67 5.18
C GLN A 440 16.27 -19.19 4.95
N LEU A 441 15.13 -18.87 4.32
CA LEU A 441 14.67 -17.51 4.12
C LEU A 441 14.47 -16.78 5.45
N GLN A 442 13.85 -17.46 6.42
CA GLN A 442 13.62 -16.89 7.74
C GLN A 442 14.94 -16.66 8.50
N GLY A 443 15.87 -17.61 8.46
CA GLY A 443 17.21 -17.44 9.03
C GLY A 443 17.97 -16.26 8.41
N GLN A 444 17.92 -16.11 7.08
CA GLN A 444 18.48 -14.96 6.37
C GLN A 444 17.80 -13.64 6.76
N ARG A 445 16.46 -13.65 6.93
CA ARG A 445 15.71 -12.48 7.38
C ARG A 445 16.13 -12.06 8.78
N ILE A 446 16.24 -13.00 9.71
CA ILE A 446 16.72 -12.75 11.08
C ILE A 446 18.12 -12.13 11.03
N TRP A 447 19.04 -12.77 10.30
CA TRP A 447 20.41 -12.31 10.17
C TRP A 447 20.50 -10.90 9.61
N ARG A 448 19.87 -10.64 8.47
CA ARG A 448 19.99 -9.36 7.75
C ARG A 448 19.26 -8.20 8.42
N LYS A 449 18.07 -8.47 8.96
CA LYS A 449 17.20 -7.43 9.51
C LYS A 449 17.53 -7.11 10.97
N TYR A 450 18.04 -8.08 11.75
CA TYR A 450 18.19 -7.93 13.20
C TYR A 450 19.62 -8.10 13.73
N LEU A 451 20.50 -8.88 13.08
CA LEU A 451 21.75 -9.33 13.73
C LEU A 451 23.06 -8.91 13.04
N ASN A 452 23.10 -8.76 11.73
CA ASN A 452 24.37 -8.72 10.97
C ASN A 452 25.21 -7.43 11.17
N THR A 453 24.59 -6.33 11.58
CA THR A 453 25.22 -5.00 11.65
C THR A 453 24.94 -4.36 13.00
N ALA A 454 25.83 -3.46 13.44
CA ALA A 454 25.63 -2.68 14.67
C ALA A 454 24.32 -1.89 14.62
N ALA A 455 23.93 -1.36 13.45
CA ALA A 455 22.66 -0.66 13.26
C ALA A 455 21.44 -1.59 13.45
N ALA A 456 21.44 -2.78 12.85
CA ALA A 456 20.37 -3.77 13.01
C ALA A 456 20.25 -4.25 14.46
N GLN A 457 21.37 -4.55 15.11
CA GLN A 457 21.37 -4.97 16.52
C GLN A 457 20.90 -3.85 17.45
N LEU A 458 21.34 -2.62 17.23
CA LEU A 458 20.93 -1.46 18.03
C LEU A 458 19.43 -1.13 17.84
N ALA A 459 18.92 -1.23 16.62
CA ALA A 459 17.49 -1.12 16.35
C ALA A 459 16.69 -2.23 17.05
N THR A 460 17.18 -3.48 17.02
CA THR A 460 16.54 -4.62 17.69
C THR A 460 16.58 -4.48 19.21
N LEU A 461 17.67 -3.97 19.75
CA LEU A 461 17.83 -3.65 21.17
C LEU A 461 16.83 -2.59 21.63
N PHE A 462 16.64 -1.52 20.85
CA PHE A 462 15.65 -0.48 21.17
C PHE A 462 14.22 -0.94 20.96
N LEU A 463 13.95 -1.81 19.99
CA LEU A 463 12.67 -2.49 19.83
C LEU A 463 12.33 -3.32 21.07
N ALA A 464 13.27 -4.17 21.51
CA ALA A 464 13.14 -5.02 22.69
C ALA A 464 12.90 -4.17 23.96
N LEU A 465 13.72 -3.13 24.15
CA LEU A 465 13.60 -2.22 25.29
C LEU A 465 12.28 -1.43 25.29
N SER A 466 11.84 -0.93 24.13
CA SER A 466 10.57 -0.22 24.01
C SER A 466 9.39 -1.12 24.37
N ARG A 467 9.41 -2.39 23.94
CA ARG A 467 8.38 -3.39 24.31
C ARG A 467 8.37 -3.65 25.82
N ARG A 468 9.53 -3.81 26.45
CA ARG A 468 9.63 -3.97 27.92
C ARG A 468 9.08 -2.77 28.68
N LEU A 469 9.26 -1.57 28.15
CA LEU A 469 8.81 -0.31 28.76
C LEU A 469 7.36 0.06 28.39
N GLY A 470 6.68 -0.69 27.52
CA GLY A 470 5.35 -0.35 27.01
C GLY A 470 5.32 0.91 26.14
N LEU A 471 6.45 1.30 25.54
CA LEU A 471 6.57 2.50 24.70
C LEU A 471 6.30 2.17 23.23
N PRO A 472 5.65 3.08 22.46
CA PRO A 472 5.47 2.89 21.03
C PRO A 472 6.79 2.99 20.26
N GLN A 473 6.81 2.42 19.05
CA GLN A 473 7.91 2.60 18.10
C GLN A 473 7.87 3.99 17.43
N PRO A 474 9.01 4.49 16.90
CA PRO A 474 9.03 5.74 16.15
C PRO A 474 8.11 5.67 14.92
N PRO A 475 7.51 6.80 14.50
CA PRO A 475 6.66 6.81 13.31
C PRO A 475 7.48 6.43 12.07
N ALA A 476 6.84 5.69 11.15
CA ALA A 476 7.45 5.29 9.90
C ALA A 476 7.91 6.52 9.10
N PRO A 477 9.15 6.54 8.56
CA PRO A 477 9.67 7.66 7.80
C PRO A 477 8.83 7.93 6.56
N VAL A 478 8.53 9.21 6.34
CA VAL A 478 7.84 9.73 5.15
C VAL A 478 8.79 10.58 4.32
N THR A 479 8.58 10.61 3.01
CA THR A 479 9.32 11.48 2.10
C THR A 479 8.67 12.86 2.13
N LYS A 480 9.44 13.89 2.49
CA LYS A 480 8.97 15.28 2.41
C LYS A 480 8.71 15.65 0.95
N SER A 481 7.49 16.05 0.63
CA SER A 481 7.13 16.48 -0.72
C SER A 481 7.79 17.82 -1.04
N VAL A 482 8.29 17.97 -2.27
CA VAL A 482 8.83 19.23 -2.78
C VAL A 482 7.96 19.69 -3.95
N PRO A 483 7.51 20.94 -4.01
CA PRO A 483 6.68 21.41 -5.12
C PRO A 483 7.43 21.42 -6.46
N ALA A 484 6.75 21.01 -7.54
CA ALA A 484 7.32 21.02 -8.90
C ALA A 484 7.36 22.40 -9.55
N PHE A 485 6.44 23.30 -9.15
CA PHE A 485 6.34 24.63 -9.73
C PHE A 485 7.39 25.59 -9.17
N ARG A 486 7.83 26.55 -10.00
CA ARG A 486 8.80 27.58 -9.61
C ARG A 486 8.28 28.52 -8.52
N SER A 487 6.97 28.67 -8.41
CA SER A 487 6.32 29.47 -7.35
C SER A 487 6.43 28.85 -5.96
N GLY A 488 6.84 27.58 -5.85
CA GLY A 488 6.84 26.85 -4.58
C GLY A 488 5.44 26.38 -4.15
N SER A 489 4.42 26.57 -4.99
CA SER A 489 3.08 25.99 -4.80
C SER A 489 3.08 24.52 -5.21
N PHE A 490 2.33 23.66 -4.50
CA PHE A 490 2.02 22.30 -4.96
C PHE A 490 0.88 22.26 -5.99
N HIS A 491 0.10 23.33 -6.07
CA HIS A 491 -1.09 23.39 -6.91
C HIS A 491 -0.79 24.12 -8.22
N PRO A 492 -1.38 23.68 -9.35
CA PRO A 492 -1.35 24.46 -10.58
C PRO A 492 -1.99 25.83 -10.40
N GLU A 493 -1.56 26.81 -11.18
CA GLU A 493 -2.06 28.19 -11.13
C GLU A 493 -3.02 28.53 -12.29
N ARG A 494 -2.95 27.75 -13.37
CA ARG A 494 -3.70 28.01 -14.61
C ARG A 494 -4.60 26.84 -14.94
N PHE A 495 -5.90 27.11 -14.98
CA PHE A 495 -6.91 26.08 -15.17
C PHE A 495 -7.77 26.33 -16.42
N TYR A 496 -8.31 25.24 -16.97
CA TYR A 496 -9.39 25.25 -17.94
C TYR A 496 -10.57 24.43 -17.42
N LYS A 497 -11.79 24.79 -17.84
CA LYS A 497 -12.99 24.03 -17.49
C LYS A 497 -13.08 22.75 -18.34
N PRO A 498 -13.26 21.57 -17.71
CA PRO A 498 -13.45 20.31 -18.43
C PRO A 498 -14.59 20.36 -19.46
N ARG A 499 -14.46 19.55 -20.52
CA ARG A 499 -15.42 19.47 -21.63
C ARG A 499 -16.78 18.94 -21.18
N ALA A 500 -17.84 19.47 -21.79
CA ALA A 500 -19.23 19.06 -21.51
C ALA A 500 -19.47 17.55 -21.73
N GLN A 501 -18.78 16.90 -22.67
CA GLN A 501 -18.91 15.45 -22.86
C GLN A 501 -18.40 14.65 -21.66
N VAL A 502 -17.32 15.10 -21.01
CA VAL A 502 -16.78 14.47 -19.79
C VAL A 502 -17.76 14.67 -18.62
N LEU A 503 -18.35 15.87 -18.54
CA LEU A 503 -19.44 16.18 -17.60
C LEU A 503 -20.72 15.36 -17.86
N SER A 504 -20.92 14.81 -19.07
CA SER A 504 -22.10 14.00 -19.43
C SER A 504 -21.92 12.48 -19.22
N GLN A 505 -20.69 11.99 -19.03
CA GLN A 505 -20.43 10.58 -18.62
C GLN A 505 -20.93 10.27 -17.19
N VAL A 506 -21.47 11.30 -16.52
CA VAL A 506 -21.85 11.39 -15.10
C VAL A 506 -23.26 10.81 -14.82
N ASP A 507 -24.03 10.41 -15.84
CA ASP A 507 -25.40 9.88 -15.66
C ASP A 507 -25.48 8.47 -15.00
N VAL A 508 -24.35 7.93 -14.52
CA VAL A 508 -24.28 6.69 -13.71
C VAL A 508 -24.22 6.98 -12.19
N ASP A 509 -24.32 8.26 -11.81
CA ASP A 509 -24.13 8.80 -10.46
C ASP A 509 -25.05 8.21 -9.37
N GLY A 510 -26.18 7.63 -9.76
CA GLY A 510 -27.05 6.91 -8.84
C GLY A 510 -26.47 5.58 -8.31
N LEU A 511 -25.52 4.97 -9.03
CA LEU A 511 -25.01 3.62 -8.79
C LEU A 511 -23.60 3.58 -8.18
N LEU A 512 -22.77 4.58 -8.49
CA LEU A 512 -21.36 4.61 -8.10
C LEU A 512 -21.12 5.13 -6.68
N GLY A 513 -22.06 5.92 -6.14
CA GLY A 513 -22.06 6.41 -4.75
C GLY A 513 -21.44 7.81 -4.60
N PRO A 514 -21.37 8.40 -3.38
CA PRO A 514 -21.38 9.84 -3.26
C PRO A 514 -20.08 10.64 -3.53
N LEU A 515 -20.20 11.86 -4.08
CA LEU A 515 -19.24 12.96 -3.95
C LEU A 515 -19.38 13.51 -2.53
N GLY A 516 -18.58 12.97 -1.62
CA GLY A 516 -18.50 13.45 -0.25
C GLY A 516 -17.37 14.47 -0.09
N PRO A 517 -17.33 15.20 1.05
CA PRO A 517 -16.20 16.05 1.38
C PRO A 517 -14.90 15.23 1.46
N GLN A 518 -13.78 15.93 1.34
CA GLN A 518 -12.46 15.33 1.50
C GLN A 518 -12.33 14.70 2.91
N TRP A 519 -11.82 13.47 2.96
CA TRP A 519 -11.70 12.66 4.16
C TRP A 519 -10.36 11.94 4.18
N ASP A 520 -9.47 12.43 5.05
CA ASP A 520 -8.21 11.77 5.38
C ASP A 520 -8.49 10.41 6.01
N SER A 521 -7.69 9.39 5.65
CA SER A 521 -7.82 8.10 6.32
C SER A 521 -7.45 8.25 7.81
N PRO A 522 -8.31 7.79 8.73
CA PRO A 522 -8.03 7.92 10.15
C PRO A 522 -6.78 7.11 10.51
N PRO A 523 -5.91 7.61 11.41
CA PRO A 523 -4.83 6.79 11.93
C PRO A 523 -5.44 5.59 12.66
N ALA A 524 -4.98 4.39 12.35
CA ALA A 524 -5.39 3.17 13.03
C ALA A 524 -5.12 3.31 14.53
N VAL A 525 -6.12 2.98 15.36
CA VAL A 525 -5.94 2.80 16.81
C VAL A 525 -5.11 1.52 17.00
N GLN A 526 -3.81 1.62 16.76
CA GLN A 526 -2.88 0.56 17.11
C GLN A 526 -2.80 0.53 18.63
N SER A 527 -3.45 -0.49 19.22
CA SER A 527 -3.10 -0.91 20.57
C SER A 527 -1.59 -1.14 20.61
N VAL A 528 -0.95 -0.72 21.69
CA VAL A 528 0.50 -0.91 21.93
C VAL A 528 0.90 -2.39 21.77
N PHE A 529 -0.06 -3.31 21.81
CA PHE A 529 0.12 -4.76 21.79
C PHE A 529 -0.47 -5.49 20.57
N THR A 530 -1.15 -4.82 19.63
CA THR A 530 -1.63 -5.48 18.40
C THR A 530 -0.47 -5.63 17.42
N HIS A 531 0.30 -6.70 17.57
CA HIS A 531 1.38 -7.05 16.65
C HIS A 531 0.83 -7.82 15.44
N SER A 532 0.80 -7.16 14.28
CA SER A 532 0.82 -7.90 13.02
C SER A 532 2.23 -8.44 12.82
N SER A 533 2.40 -9.75 12.69
CA SER A 533 3.70 -10.39 12.39
C SER A 533 4.24 -10.00 11.00
N LEU A 534 3.43 -9.37 10.16
CA LEU A 534 3.76 -9.05 8.77
C LEU A 534 4.35 -7.64 8.59
N ALA A 535 3.91 -6.68 9.40
CA ALA A 535 4.41 -5.30 9.34
C ALA A 535 5.82 -5.16 9.94
N ASP A 536 6.57 -4.14 9.51
CA ASP A 536 7.89 -3.86 10.06
C ASP A 536 7.81 -3.49 11.56
N PRO A 537 8.39 -4.28 12.48
CA PRO A 537 8.27 -4.01 13.90
C PRO A 537 9.09 -2.82 14.37
N PHE A 538 9.97 -2.24 13.55
CA PHE A 538 10.78 -1.07 13.92
C PHE A 538 10.03 0.26 13.80
N TRP A 539 8.90 0.28 13.11
CA TRP A 539 8.18 1.50 12.78
C TRP A 539 6.71 1.41 13.19
N ARG A 540 6.19 2.52 13.66
CA ARG A 540 4.76 2.72 13.84
C ARG A 540 4.18 3.27 12.54
N HIS A 541 3.36 2.48 11.88
CA HIS A 541 2.65 2.90 10.67
C HIS A 541 1.32 3.57 11.06
N PRO A 542 0.90 4.66 10.37
CA PRO A 542 -0.43 5.23 10.58
C PRO A 542 -1.56 4.21 10.34
N SER A 543 -1.36 3.31 9.38
CA SER A 543 -2.26 2.21 9.05
C SER A 543 -1.49 1.07 8.40
N THR A 544 -2.04 -0.14 8.48
CA THR A 544 -1.46 -1.34 7.85
C THR A 544 -2.57 -2.14 7.19
N PRO A 545 -2.31 -2.81 6.06
CA PRO A 545 -3.35 -3.57 5.37
C PRO A 545 -3.74 -4.87 6.11
N PHE A 546 -3.00 -5.23 7.17
CA PHE A 546 -3.16 -6.48 7.92
C PHE A 546 -4.09 -6.37 9.12
N THR A 547 -4.52 -5.16 9.48
CA THR A 547 -5.46 -4.97 10.59
C THR A 547 -6.87 -5.28 10.13
N THR A 548 -7.60 -6.03 10.95
CA THR A 548 -9.03 -6.32 10.77
C THR A 548 -9.86 -5.06 11.04
N GLN A 549 -9.93 -4.17 10.05
CA GLN A 549 -11.06 -3.24 9.98
C GLN A 549 -12.30 -4.07 9.61
N PRO A 550 -13.47 -3.81 10.23
CA PRO A 550 -14.68 -4.52 9.85
C PRO A 550 -14.93 -4.32 8.37
N LEU A 551 -15.11 -5.43 7.65
CA LEU A 551 -15.49 -5.36 6.24
C LEU A 551 -16.86 -4.69 6.14
N PRO A 552 -17.16 -3.97 5.05
CA PRO A 552 -18.50 -3.44 4.82
C PRO A 552 -19.58 -4.52 5.01
N THR A 553 -19.35 -5.70 4.41
CA THR A 553 -20.23 -6.88 4.49
C THR A 553 -20.42 -7.44 5.90
N GLU A 554 -19.46 -7.20 6.79
CA GLU A 554 -19.49 -7.67 8.18
C GLU A 554 -20.16 -6.68 9.12
N PHE A 555 -20.43 -5.45 8.66
CA PHE A 555 -20.90 -4.36 9.52
C PHE A 555 -22.22 -4.66 10.22
N GLN A 556 -23.15 -5.34 9.54
CA GLN A 556 -24.44 -5.72 10.12
C GLN A 556 -24.32 -6.68 11.32
N PHE A 557 -23.15 -7.29 11.52
CA PHE A 557 -22.87 -8.26 12.59
C PHE A 557 -22.05 -7.67 13.75
N ILE A 558 -21.76 -6.36 13.74
CA ILE A 558 -21.01 -5.70 14.83
C ILE A 558 -21.96 -5.34 15.97
N GLU A 559 -21.66 -5.80 17.19
CA GLU A 559 -22.41 -5.46 18.41
C GLU A 559 -22.53 -3.93 18.61
N GLY A 560 -23.76 -3.43 18.72
CA GLY A 560 -24.08 -2.01 18.90
C GLY A 560 -24.58 -1.31 17.63
N ALA A 561 -24.42 -1.89 16.45
CA ALA A 561 -25.22 -1.53 15.28
C ALA A 561 -26.62 -2.13 15.46
N THR A 562 -27.68 -1.33 15.35
CA THR A 562 -29.06 -1.80 15.54
C THR A 562 -29.34 -3.00 14.64
N SER A 563 -29.65 -4.15 15.24
CA SER A 563 -29.95 -5.46 14.63
C SER A 563 -31.29 -5.51 13.88
N ASN A 564 -31.72 -4.38 13.31
CA ASN A 564 -32.96 -4.28 12.58
C ASN A 564 -32.68 -4.57 11.11
N PHE A 565 -32.88 -5.83 10.70
CA PHE A 565 -32.93 -6.21 9.29
C PHE A 565 -33.88 -5.26 8.55
N ARG A 566 -33.34 -4.50 7.59
CA ARG A 566 -34.16 -3.64 6.74
C ARG A 566 -34.60 -4.47 5.53
N PRO A 567 -35.89 -4.78 5.34
CA PRO A 567 -36.33 -5.46 4.13
C PRO A 567 -35.99 -4.64 2.89
N ILE A 568 -35.35 -5.28 1.90
CA ILE A 568 -35.04 -4.68 0.60
C ILE A 568 -36.37 -4.46 -0.12
N ASN A 569 -36.70 -3.21 -0.41
CA ASN A 569 -37.90 -2.86 -1.15
C ASN A 569 -37.63 -3.11 -2.65
N HIS A 570 -38.31 -4.10 -3.23
CA HIS A 570 -38.17 -4.51 -4.64
C HIS A 570 -38.82 -3.54 -5.64
N THR A 571 -39.06 -2.28 -5.28
CA THR A 571 -39.56 -1.29 -6.24
C THR A 571 -38.54 -1.08 -7.36
N TRP A 572 -39.02 -1.19 -8.60
CA TRP A 572 -38.24 -1.20 -9.84
C TRP A 572 -37.15 -0.11 -9.85
N ASN A 573 -35.91 -0.50 -10.16
CA ASN A 573 -34.71 0.33 -10.38
C ASN A 573 -33.91 0.87 -9.16
N THR A 574 -34.27 0.57 -7.90
CA THR A 574 -33.47 1.02 -6.72
C THR A 574 -32.91 -0.11 -5.84
N ALA A 575 -33.19 -1.38 -6.16
CA ALA A 575 -32.79 -2.54 -5.34
C ALA A 575 -31.28 -2.61 -5.05
N GLY A 576 -30.42 -2.21 -6.02
CA GLY A 576 -28.97 -2.18 -5.83
C GLY A 576 -28.50 -1.16 -4.79
N LYS A 577 -29.21 -0.03 -4.63
CA LYS A 577 -28.89 1.02 -3.65
C LYS A 577 -29.22 0.55 -2.23
N GLU A 578 -30.36 -0.10 -2.05
CA GLU A 578 -30.77 -0.62 -0.74
C GLU A 578 -29.92 -1.82 -0.34
N PHE A 579 -29.63 -2.74 -1.27
CA PHE A 579 -28.72 -3.86 -1.04
C PHE A 579 -27.31 -3.40 -0.67
N ALA A 580 -26.77 -2.40 -1.37
CA ALA A 580 -25.48 -1.81 -1.03
C ALA A 580 -25.48 -1.17 0.36
N ALA A 581 -26.56 -0.47 0.75
CA ALA A 581 -26.67 0.14 2.07
C ALA A 581 -26.81 -0.89 3.22
N ASP A 582 -27.46 -2.04 2.94
CA ASP A 582 -27.69 -3.12 3.92
C ASP A 582 -26.40 -3.94 4.18
N LEU A 583 -25.59 -4.19 3.16
CA LEU A 583 -24.24 -4.77 3.27
C LEU A 583 -23.19 -3.78 3.85
N GLY A 584 -23.60 -2.82 4.67
CA GLY A 584 -22.72 -1.80 5.26
C GLY A 584 -22.20 -0.72 4.30
N GLY A 585 -22.46 -0.83 3.00
CA GLY A 585 -22.16 0.18 1.98
C GLY A 585 -20.72 0.67 1.96
N MET A 586 -20.55 1.98 2.12
CA MET A 586 -19.24 2.61 2.25
C MET A 586 -18.82 2.80 3.70
N PHE A 587 -19.21 1.91 4.61
CA PHE A 587 -18.73 1.97 5.99
C PHE A 587 -17.47 1.09 6.16
N PRO A 588 -16.42 1.56 6.86
CA PRO A 588 -16.18 2.97 7.20
C PRO A 588 -16.03 3.80 5.91
N TYR A 589 -16.42 5.08 5.96
CA TYR A 589 -16.29 5.98 4.80
C TYR A 589 -14.82 6.23 4.50
N GLU A 590 -14.45 5.98 3.25
CA GLU A 590 -13.06 5.98 2.80
C GLU A 590 -12.95 6.57 1.42
N GLN A 591 -11.81 7.21 1.19
CA GLN A 591 -11.44 7.79 -0.09
C GLN A 591 -10.08 7.28 -0.52
N PHE A 592 -9.76 7.46 -1.80
CA PHE A 592 -8.48 7.07 -2.38
C PHE A 592 -7.78 8.26 -3.03
N THR A 593 -6.45 8.19 -3.10
CA THR A 593 -5.62 9.14 -3.85
C THR A 593 -5.17 8.51 -5.14
N ILE A 594 -5.26 9.24 -6.24
CA ILE A 594 -4.66 8.84 -7.52
C ILE A 594 -3.21 9.32 -7.55
N VAL A 595 -2.28 8.44 -7.91
CA VAL A 595 -0.87 8.78 -8.10
C VAL A 595 -0.49 8.52 -9.56
N VAL A 596 -0.10 9.58 -10.27
CA VAL A 596 0.33 9.52 -11.67
C VAL A 596 1.79 9.95 -11.78
N LEU A 597 2.64 9.07 -12.31
CA LEU A 597 4.01 9.44 -12.68
C LEU A 597 4.01 9.95 -14.11
N THR A 598 4.62 11.11 -14.37
CA THR A 598 4.66 11.67 -15.71
C THR A 598 6.07 12.12 -16.12
N TYR A 599 6.40 11.90 -17.40
CA TYR A 599 7.64 12.34 -18.02
C TYR A 599 7.37 12.74 -19.47
N ASP A 600 7.55 14.03 -19.78
CA ASP A 600 7.49 14.58 -21.14
C ASP A 600 6.19 14.33 -21.93
N ARG A 601 5.05 14.25 -21.22
CA ARG A 601 3.72 13.93 -21.78
C ARG A 601 2.62 14.86 -21.25
N GLU A 602 2.92 16.16 -21.13
CA GLU A 602 2.00 17.14 -20.53
C GLU A 602 0.61 17.16 -21.18
N SER A 603 0.54 17.01 -22.51
CA SER A 603 -0.73 17.00 -23.26
C SER A 603 -1.58 15.75 -22.98
N VAL A 604 -0.96 14.58 -22.80
CA VAL A 604 -1.67 13.34 -22.49
C VAL A 604 -2.13 13.35 -21.03
N LEU A 605 -1.27 13.81 -20.13
CA LEU A 605 -1.57 13.96 -18.71
C LEU A 605 -2.82 14.81 -18.49
N THR A 606 -2.92 15.97 -19.14
CA THR A 606 -4.07 16.88 -18.98
C THR A 606 -5.39 16.26 -19.41
N VAL A 607 -5.39 15.39 -20.44
CA VAL A 607 -6.58 14.65 -20.88
C VAL A 607 -6.98 13.56 -19.88
N ILE A 608 -6.01 12.86 -19.29
CA ILE A 608 -6.29 11.83 -18.26
C ILE A 608 -6.85 12.49 -17.01
N LEU A 609 -6.23 13.58 -16.55
CA LEU A 609 -6.68 14.33 -15.39
C LEU A 609 -8.11 14.84 -15.59
N GLU A 610 -8.45 15.32 -16.79
CA GLU A 610 -9.81 15.75 -17.13
C GLU A 610 -10.83 14.62 -16.90
N GLY A 611 -10.46 13.37 -17.22
CA GLY A 611 -11.30 12.19 -17.02
C GLY A 611 -11.62 11.87 -15.56
N PHE A 612 -10.92 12.45 -14.57
CA PHE A 612 -11.20 12.23 -13.15
C PHE A 612 -12.24 13.20 -12.56
N MET A 613 -12.74 14.15 -13.36
CA MET A 613 -13.75 15.10 -12.93
C MET A 613 -15.01 14.36 -12.44
N ASN A 614 -15.53 14.73 -11.28
CA ASN A 614 -16.67 14.10 -10.60
C ASN A 614 -16.50 12.60 -10.28
N LEU A 615 -15.27 12.06 -10.27
CA LEU A 615 -15.03 10.69 -9.80
C LEU A 615 -15.39 10.55 -8.30
N PRO A 616 -16.31 9.64 -7.93
CA PRO A 616 -16.66 9.40 -6.52
C PRO A 616 -15.49 8.88 -5.69
N TYR A 617 -15.48 9.23 -4.40
CA TYR A 617 -14.46 8.84 -3.41
C TYR A 617 -13.01 9.23 -3.74
N LEU A 618 -12.78 10.05 -4.77
CA LEU A 618 -11.48 10.64 -5.03
C LEU A 618 -11.19 11.69 -3.96
N HIS A 619 -10.06 11.55 -3.26
CA HIS A 619 -9.58 12.49 -2.26
C HIS A 619 -8.73 13.60 -2.88
N SER A 620 -7.76 13.20 -3.71
CA SER A 620 -6.79 14.08 -4.35
C SER A 620 -6.08 13.35 -5.49
N VAL A 621 -5.43 14.12 -6.36
CA VAL A 621 -4.53 13.60 -7.38
C VAL A 621 -3.11 14.07 -7.09
N VAL A 622 -2.15 13.16 -7.02
CA VAL A 622 -0.72 13.44 -6.86
C VAL A 622 -0.01 13.12 -8.17
N VAL A 623 0.45 14.16 -8.85
CA VAL A 623 1.28 14.05 -10.04
C VAL A 623 2.74 14.06 -9.61
N VAL A 624 3.40 12.92 -9.76
CA VAL A 624 4.84 12.76 -9.54
C VAL A 624 5.56 13.22 -10.81
N TRP A 625 6.16 14.41 -10.72
CA TRP A 625 6.81 15.07 -11.84
C TRP A 625 8.23 14.54 -12.01
N ASN A 626 8.42 13.65 -12.98
CA ASN A 626 9.70 12.97 -13.22
C ASN A 626 10.65 13.75 -14.13
N ASN A 627 10.16 14.80 -14.79
CA ASN A 627 10.98 15.67 -15.62
C ASN A 627 11.84 16.58 -14.72
N PRO A 628 13.17 16.65 -14.93
CA PRO A 628 14.04 17.57 -14.19
C PRO A 628 13.64 19.04 -14.33
N GLN A 629 13.07 19.40 -15.48
CA GLN A 629 12.52 20.73 -15.73
C GLN A 629 11.13 20.84 -15.10
N PRO A 630 10.81 21.99 -14.48
CA PRO A 630 9.47 22.21 -13.93
C PRO A 630 8.42 22.22 -15.06
N PRO A 631 7.13 21.99 -14.73
CA PRO A 631 6.04 22.11 -15.69
C PRO A 631 6.09 23.43 -16.46
N SER A 632 5.72 23.39 -17.74
CA SER A 632 5.64 24.58 -18.59
C SER A 632 4.73 25.65 -17.96
N SER A 633 5.15 26.91 -17.96
CA SER A 633 4.32 28.02 -17.46
C SER A 633 3.05 28.24 -18.28
N ASN A 634 3.00 27.71 -19.50
CA ASN A 634 1.85 27.80 -20.40
C ASN A 634 0.94 26.56 -20.33
N LEU A 635 1.30 25.54 -19.55
CA LEU A 635 0.48 24.36 -19.36
C LEU A 635 -0.83 24.72 -18.64
N LEU A 636 -1.96 24.36 -19.25
CA LEU A 636 -3.29 24.52 -18.65
C LEU A 636 -3.72 23.19 -18.03
N TRP A 637 -4.19 23.25 -16.80
CA TRP A 637 -4.63 22.08 -16.04
C TRP A 637 -6.15 22.01 -15.97
N PRO A 638 -6.77 20.82 -15.97
CA PRO A 638 -8.22 20.74 -15.77
C PRO A 638 -8.60 21.16 -14.35
N GLU A 639 -9.62 22.00 -14.22
CA GLU A 639 -10.22 22.33 -12.93
C GLU A 639 -11.05 21.14 -12.43
N LEU A 640 -10.51 20.40 -11.46
CA LEU A 640 -11.19 19.24 -10.85
C LEU A 640 -11.93 19.65 -9.56
N HIS A 641 -12.89 18.81 -9.14
CA HIS A 641 -13.58 18.95 -7.86
C HIS A 641 -12.68 18.64 -6.64
N VAL A 642 -11.48 18.11 -6.88
CA VAL A 642 -10.47 17.75 -5.86
C VAL A 642 -9.13 18.44 -6.16
N PRO A 643 -8.26 18.62 -5.15
CA PRO A 643 -6.95 19.21 -5.37
C PRO A 643 -6.02 18.31 -6.21
N ILE A 644 -5.31 18.94 -7.15
CA ILE A 644 -4.14 18.37 -7.85
C ILE A 644 -2.88 18.87 -7.13
N TYR A 645 -2.03 17.94 -6.72
CA TYR A 645 -0.71 18.20 -6.14
C TYR A 645 0.37 17.75 -7.12
N VAL A 646 1.31 18.63 -7.48
CA VAL A 646 2.41 18.32 -8.38
C VAL A 646 3.72 18.33 -7.60
N VAL A 647 4.29 17.13 -7.42
CA VAL A 647 5.45 16.89 -6.58
C VAL A 647 6.68 16.67 -7.46
N ARG A 648 7.73 17.43 -7.18
CA ARG A 648 9.03 17.35 -7.84
C ARG A 648 9.78 16.11 -7.40
N THR A 649 10.51 15.52 -8.34
CA THR A 649 11.50 14.47 -8.07
C THR A 649 12.92 14.96 -8.39
N ASN A 650 13.93 14.30 -7.83
CA ASN A 650 15.33 14.69 -8.00
C ASN A 650 15.94 14.19 -9.31
N LYS A 651 15.49 13.04 -9.80
CA LYS A 651 15.98 12.38 -11.02
C LYS A 651 14.84 11.66 -11.71
N ASN A 652 14.93 11.48 -13.02
CA ASN A 652 14.01 10.62 -13.76
C ASN A 652 14.19 9.16 -13.30
N SER A 653 13.23 8.65 -12.53
CA SER A 653 13.25 7.29 -11.99
C SER A 653 11.82 6.77 -11.82
N LEU A 654 11.57 5.52 -12.20
CA LEU A 654 10.27 4.89 -11.99
C LEU A 654 9.99 4.59 -10.51
N ASN A 655 11.03 4.47 -9.69
CA ASN A 655 10.90 4.28 -8.24
C ASN A 655 10.19 5.45 -7.55
N ASN A 656 10.23 6.67 -8.13
CA ASN A 656 9.71 7.88 -7.51
C ASN A 656 8.21 7.81 -7.20
N ARG A 657 7.44 7.05 -7.98
CA ARG A 657 5.99 6.90 -7.76
C ARG A 657 5.66 6.10 -6.50
N PHE A 658 6.62 5.36 -5.96
CA PHE A 658 6.45 4.56 -4.75
C PHE A 658 7.03 5.21 -3.49
N LEU A 659 7.45 6.48 -3.56
CA LEU A 659 7.92 7.20 -2.38
C LEU A 659 6.75 7.52 -1.44
N PRO A 660 6.90 7.31 -0.12
CA PRO A 660 5.84 7.56 0.87
C PRO A 660 5.71 9.07 1.15
N PHE A 661 5.21 9.83 0.18
CA PHE A 661 5.05 11.27 0.29
C PHE A 661 4.15 11.67 1.46
N ASP A 662 4.56 12.70 2.21
CA ASP A 662 3.81 13.27 3.34
C ASP A 662 2.46 13.90 2.95
N ILE A 663 2.30 14.27 1.67
CA ILE A 663 1.07 14.84 1.10
C ILE A 663 -0.03 13.79 0.88
N ILE A 664 0.32 12.51 0.82
CA ILE A 664 -0.64 11.41 0.68
C ILE A 664 -1.31 11.17 2.04
N LYS A 665 -2.64 11.30 2.09
CA LYS A 665 -3.45 11.19 3.32
C LYS A 665 -4.37 9.97 3.37
N THR A 666 -4.51 9.26 2.26
CA THR A 666 -5.38 8.09 2.13
C THR A 666 -4.62 6.77 2.28
N GLU A 667 -5.31 5.72 2.71
CA GLU A 667 -4.81 4.34 2.73
C GLU A 667 -4.78 3.71 1.34
N ALA A 668 -5.82 3.97 0.56
CA ALA A 668 -6.02 3.42 -0.77
C ALA A 668 -5.37 4.31 -1.83
N LEU A 669 -4.45 3.75 -2.61
CA LEU A 669 -3.77 4.47 -3.68
C LEU A 669 -4.08 3.82 -5.01
N LEU A 670 -4.66 4.57 -5.94
CA LEU A 670 -4.79 4.17 -7.33
C LEU A 670 -3.54 4.62 -8.09
N MET A 671 -2.66 3.67 -8.37
CA MET A 671 -1.46 3.90 -9.18
C MET A 671 -1.84 3.84 -10.66
N LEU A 672 -1.47 4.88 -11.41
CA LEU A 672 -1.78 5.02 -12.84
C LEU A 672 -0.57 5.48 -13.65
N ASP A 673 -0.44 4.92 -14.85
CA ASP A 673 0.46 5.44 -15.89
C ASP A 673 -0.19 6.64 -16.60
N ASP A 674 0.63 7.55 -17.14
CA ASP A 674 0.18 8.80 -17.76
C ASP A 674 -0.37 8.68 -19.19
N ASP A 675 -0.66 7.46 -19.63
CA ASP A 675 -1.34 7.13 -20.89
C ASP A 675 -2.54 6.17 -20.70
N VAL A 676 -2.86 5.79 -19.46
CA VAL A 676 -3.96 4.87 -19.17
C VAL A 676 -5.23 5.63 -18.79
N THR A 677 -6.31 5.34 -19.50
CA THR A 677 -7.66 5.83 -19.19
C THR A 677 -8.53 4.69 -18.67
N LEU A 678 -9.28 4.97 -17.59
CA LEU A 678 -10.24 4.05 -16.96
C LEU A 678 -11.57 4.79 -16.81
N ARG A 679 -12.68 4.06 -16.96
CA ARG A 679 -13.99 4.64 -16.66
C ARG A 679 -14.25 4.68 -15.16
N HIS A 680 -15.12 5.58 -14.71
CA HIS A 680 -15.45 5.71 -13.28
C HIS A 680 -16.03 4.42 -12.70
N ASP A 681 -16.89 3.70 -13.42
CA ASP A 681 -17.47 2.42 -12.99
C ASP A 681 -16.38 1.37 -12.71
N GLU A 682 -15.35 1.31 -13.55
CA GLU A 682 -14.21 0.41 -13.40
C GLU A 682 -13.38 0.77 -12.17
N ILE A 683 -13.08 2.06 -11.98
CA ILE A 683 -12.32 2.56 -10.82
C ILE A 683 -13.05 2.24 -9.52
N ILE A 684 -14.36 2.52 -9.45
CA ILE A 684 -15.15 2.29 -8.24
C ILE A 684 -15.29 0.80 -7.94
N LEU A 685 -15.47 -0.04 -8.96
CA LEU A 685 -15.47 -1.49 -8.79
C LEU A 685 -14.15 -1.98 -8.20
N ALA A 686 -13.02 -1.57 -8.77
CA ALA A 686 -11.70 -1.95 -8.28
C ALA A 686 -11.44 -1.44 -6.86
N PHE A 687 -11.88 -0.23 -6.54
CA PHE A 687 -11.79 0.32 -5.19
C PHE A 687 -12.58 -0.52 -4.17
N ARG A 688 -13.81 -0.94 -4.51
CA ARG A 688 -14.64 -1.81 -3.64
C ARG A 688 -13.98 -3.17 -3.42
N ILE A 689 -13.47 -3.80 -4.48
CA ILE A 689 -12.74 -5.08 -4.37
C ILE A 689 -11.48 -4.91 -3.52
N TRP A 690 -10.77 -3.80 -3.65
CA TRP A 690 -9.58 -3.51 -2.85
C TRP A 690 -9.92 -3.33 -1.35
N ARG A 691 -11.05 -2.70 -1.01
CA ARG A 691 -11.45 -2.53 0.41
C ARG A 691 -11.64 -3.87 1.14
N GLU A 692 -12.06 -4.90 0.42
CA GLU A 692 -12.17 -6.28 0.92
C GLU A 692 -10.84 -7.05 0.91
N ASN A 693 -9.82 -6.50 0.24
CA ASN A 693 -8.56 -7.18 -0.07
C ASN A 693 -7.35 -6.23 0.07
N ARG A 694 -7.31 -5.46 1.17
CA ARG A 694 -6.35 -4.37 1.39
C ARG A 694 -4.89 -4.81 1.33
N ASP A 695 -4.64 -6.07 1.64
CA ASP A 695 -3.31 -6.69 1.66
C ASP A 695 -2.86 -7.19 0.28
N ARG A 696 -3.61 -6.90 -0.79
CA ARG A 696 -3.30 -7.33 -2.15
C ARG A 696 -3.27 -6.17 -3.13
N ILE A 697 -2.55 -6.37 -4.23
CA ILE A 697 -2.64 -5.50 -5.41
C ILE A 697 -3.91 -5.87 -6.15
N VAL A 698 -4.77 -4.89 -6.41
CA VAL A 698 -6.06 -5.08 -7.11
C VAL A 698 -6.11 -4.17 -8.32
N GLY A 699 -6.16 -4.72 -9.54
CA GLY A 699 -6.05 -3.90 -10.75
C GLY A 699 -6.38 -4.64 -12.03
N PHE A 700 -6.13 -4.00 -13.17
CA PHE A 700 -6.63 -4.47 -14.46
C PHE A 700 -5.60 -5.24 -15.31
N PRO A 701 -4.36 -4.74 -15.52
CA PRO A 701 -3.43 -5.37 -16.42
C PRO A 701 -2.78 -6.59 -15.75
N ALA A 702 -3.30 -7.79 -16.03
CA ALA A 702 -2.75 -9.03 -15.52
C ALA A 702 -1.64 -9.59 -16.41
N ARG A 703 -0.61 -10.16 -15.78
CA ARG A 703 0.59 -10.74 -16.39
C ARG A 703 1.04 -11.98 -15.64
N GLY A 704 1.82 -12.84 -16.31
CA GLY A 704 2.32 -14.09 -15.72
C GLY A 704 3.84 -14.20 -15.80
N HIS A 705 4.42 -15.01 -14.93
CA HIS A 705 5.75 -15.57 -15.11
C HIS A 705 5.63 -17.08 -15.13
N PHE A 706 6.38 -17.74 -16.01
CA PHE A 706 6.31 -19.18 -16.18
C PHE A 706 7.72 -19.75 -16.30
N TRP A 707 7.91 -20.97 -15.80
CA TRP A 707 9.17 -21.69 -15.93
C TRP A 707 9.22 -22.37 -17.29
N SER A 708 10.27 -22.09 -18.07
CA SER A 708 10.55 -22.81 -19.30
C SER A 708 11.59 -23.89 -19.03
N SER A 709 11.16 -25.15 -19.09
CA SER A 709 12.06 -26.31 -18.96
C SER A 709 13.12 -26.36 -20.07
N ALA A 710 12.84 -25.81 -21.24
CA ALA A 710 13.77 -25.80 -22.38
C ALA A 710 14.93 -24.82 -22.16
N SER A 711 14.65 -23.62 -21.65
CA SER A 711 15.67 -22.59 -21.39
C SER A 711 16.21 -22.61 -19.96
N GLN A 712 15.67 -23.47 -19.09
CA GLN A 712 15.97 -23.51 -17.65
C GLN A 712 15.90 -22.10 -17.02
N SER A 713 14.89 -21.32 -17.44
CA SER A 713 14.74 -19.94 -17.02
C SER A 713 13.27 -19.56 -16.85
N TRP A 714 13.03 -18.60 -15.96
CA TRP A 714 11.75 -17.91 -15.85
C TRP A 714 11.61 -16.93 -17.01
N TYR A 715 10.44 -16.89 -17.63
CA TYR A 715 10.11 -15.88 -18.64
C TYR A 715 8.85 -15.12 -18.25
N TYR A 716 8.82 -13.85 -18.66
CA TYR A 716 7.67 -12.97 -18.52
C TYR A 716 6.69 -13.23 -19.65
N ASN A 717 5.40 -13.37 -19.31
CA ASN A 717 4.33 -13.58 -20.26
C ASN A 717 3.35 -12.40 -20.24
N SER A 718 3.26 -11.71 -21.38
CA SER A 718 2.35 -10.61 -21.62
C SER A 718 0.99 -11.02 -22.17
N ALA A 719 0.81 -12.28 -22.54
CA ALA A 719 -0.43 -12.77 -23.13
C ALA A 719 -1.60 -12.67 -22.15
N HIS A 720 -2.78 -12.40 -22.69
CA HIS A 720 -4.03 -12.45 -21.94
C HIS A 720 -4.39 -13.90 -21.61
N ALA A 721 -3.87 -14.41 -20.51
CA ALA A 721 -4.18 -15.73 -19.98
C ALA A 721 -5.15 -15.65 -18.79
N CYS A 722 -5.84 -16.76 -18.52
CA CYS A 722 -6.63 -16.93 -17.30
C CYS A 722 -5.73 -17.16 -16.08
N GLU A 723 -4.53 -17.69 -16.29
CA GLU A 723 -3.49 -17.81 -15.27
C GLU A 723 -2.60 -16.56 -15.27
N TYR A 724 -2.45 -15.97 -14.09
CA TYR A 724 -1.62 -14.79 -13.89
C TYR A 724 -0.99 -14.83 -12.51
N SER A 725 0.15 -14.15 -12.38
CA SER A 725 0.90 -14.06 -11.12
C SER A 725 1.15 -12.61 -10.72
N MET A 726 0.88 -11.66 -11.60
CA MET A 726 1.18 -10.25 -11.44
C MET A 726 0.01 -9.40 -11.94
N VAL A 727 -0.21 -8.27 -11.28
CA VAL A 727 -1.06 -7.18 -11.74
C VAL A 727 -0.21 -5.92 -11.80
N LEU A 728 -0.10 -5.30 -12.97
CA LEU A 728 0.79 -4.16 -13.17
C LEU A 728 0.27 -2.93 -12.44
N THR A 729 1.16 -2.20 -11.76
CA THR A 729 0.82 -1.02 -10.98
C THR A 729 0.48 0.20 -11.82
N GLY A 730 0.58 0.12 -13.15
CA GLY A 730 0.12 1.18 -14.07
C GLY A 730 -1.40 1.36 -14.13
N ALA A 731 -2.17 0.45 -13.52
CA ALA A 731 -3.60 0.60 -13.26
C ALA A 731 -4.06 -0.34 -12.15
N ALA A 732 -3.66 -0.04 -10.91
CA ALA A 732 -3.99 -0.87 -9.76
C ALA A 732 -4.10 -0.07 -8.46
N PHE A 733 -4.99 -0.54 -7.58
CA PHE A 733 -5.06 -0.15 -6.19
C PHE A 733 -4.02 -0.90 -5.36
N ILE A 734 -3.29 -0.16 -4.53
CA ILE A 734 -2.38 -0.67 -3.51
C ILE A 734 -2.59 0.08 -2.19
N HIS A 735 -2.22 -0.56 -1.08
CA HIS A 735 -2.22 0.09 0.23
C HIS A 735 -0.97 0.96 0.43
N ARG A 736 -1.13 2.15 1.03
CA ARG A 736 -0.05 3.13 1.32
C ARG A 736 1.17 2.53 2.04
N TYR A 737 0.96 1.56 2.92
CA TYR A 737 2.03 0.80 3.60
C TYR A 737 3.08 0.26 2.63
N TYR A 738 2.68 -0.20 1.44
CA TYR A 738 3.61 -0.75 0.47
C TYR A 738 4.56 0.29 -0.15
N LEU A 739 4.22 1.58 -0.10
CA LEU A 739 5.16 2.65 -0.48
C LEU A 739 6.35 2.70 0.48
N HIS A 740 6.07 2.59 1.79
CA HIS A 740 7.11 2.51 2.81
C HIS A 740 7.92 1.23 2.64
N ALA A 741 7.26 0.07 2.59
CA ALA A 741 7.94 -1.22 2.45
C ALA A 741 8.84 -1.27 1.19
N TYR A 742 8.38 -0.70 0.07
CA TYR A 742 9.18 -0.58 -1.14
C TYR A 742 10.40 0.32 -0.94
N THR A 743 10.24 1.45 -0.26
CA THR A 743 11.32 2.42 -0.09
C THR A 743 12.37 1.97 0.94
N THR A 744 11.95 1.39 2.05
CA THR A 744 12.81 1.15 3.22
C THR A 744 13.10 -0.33 3.50
N GLU A 745 12.18 -1.25 3.18
CA GLU A 745 12.36 -2.69 3.44
C GLU A 745 12.90 -3.44 2.22
N MET A 746 12.58 -3.00 1.00
CA MET A 746 13.10 -3.61 -0.22
C MET A 746 14.63 -3.43 -0.31
N PRO A 747 15.38 -4.52 -0.61
CA PRO A 747 16.81 -4.44 -0.87
C PRO A 747 17.14 -3.35 -1.91
N THR A 748 18.16 -2.55 -1.60
CA THR A 748 18.60 -1.44 -2.46
C THR A 748 18.98 -1.90 -3.86
N GLU A 749 19.47 -3.13 -3.99
CA GLU A 749 19.90 -3.72 -5.25
C GLU A 749 18.74 -3.91 -6.23
N ILE A 750 17.54 -4.24 -5.73
CA ILE A 750 16.34 -4.40 -6.56
C ILE A 750 15.91 -3.04 -7.10
N ARG A 751 15.87 -2.00 -6.25
CA ARG A 751 15.52 -0.64 -6.69
C ARG A 751 16.56 -0.05 -7.64
N GLN A 752 17.83 -0.37 -7.43
CA GLN A 752 18.90 0.02 -8.36
C GLN A 752 18.72 -0.66 -9.72
N ARG A 753 18.36 -1.94 -9.75
CA ARG A 753 18.05 -2.66 -11.00
C ARG A 753 16.91 -1.99 -11.79
N VAL A 754 15.88 -1.53 -11.09
CA VAL A 754 14.77 -0.76 -11.68
C VAL A 754 15.27 0.56 -12.28
N ASP A 755 16.20 1.26 -11.62
CA ASP A 755 16.79 2.48 -12.15
C ASP A 755 17.70 2.23 -13.37
N GLU A 756 18.46 1.14 -13.36
CA GLU A 756 19.36 0.75 -14.46
C GLU A 756 18.59 0.35 -15.72
N GLU A 757 17.51 -0.41 -15.56
CA GLU A 757 16.68 -0.90 -16.66
C GLU A 757 15.57 0.10 -17.06
N LEU A 758 15.33 1.14 -16.24
CA LEU A 758 14.18 2.04 -16.34
C LEU A 758 12.87 1.29 -16.57
N ASN A 759 12.67 0.18 -15.85
CA ASN A 759 11.56 -0.75 -16.00
C ASN A 759 11.44 -1.67 -14.76
N CYS A 760 10.42 -2.53 -14.72
CA CYS A 760 10.21 -3.59 -13.75
C CYS A 760 9.93 -3.15 -12.31
N GLU A 761 9.59 -1.88 -12.08
CA GLU A 761 9.15 -1.38 -10.77
C GLU A 761 7.82 -2.02 -10.33
N ASP A 762 6.95 -2.34 -11.29
CA ASP A 762 5.69 -3.04 -11.09
C ASP A 762 5.91 -4.52 -10.74
N VAL A 763 6.85 -5.19 -11.40
CA VAL A 763 7.30 -6.55 -11.07
C VAL A 763 7.88 -6.56 -9.66
N ALA A 764 8.78 -5.61 -9.34
CA ALA A 764 9.36 -5.49 -8.00
C ALA A 764 8.28 -5.29 -6.92
N MET A 765 7.27 -4.48 -7.18
CA MET A 765 6.13 -4.30 -6.27
C MET A 765 5.31 -5.58 -6.08
N ASN A 766 5.03 -6.32 -7.16
CA ASN A 766 4.32 -7.61 -7.06
C ASN A 766 5.13 -8.61 -6.22
N PHE A 767 6.44 -8.72 -6.45
CA PHE A 767 7.32 -9.55 -5.64
C PHE A 767 7.29 -9.15 -4.17
N LEU A 768 7.33 -7.84 -3.86
CA LEU A 768 7.27 -7.34 -2.48
C LEU A 768 5.96 -7.73 -1.79
N VAL A 769 4.81 -7.43 -2.42
CA VAL A 769 3.50 -7.67 -1.82
C VAL A 769 3.26 -9.17 -1.63
N SER A 770 3.55 -9.99 -2.64
CA SER A 770 3.40 -11.45 -2.53
C SER A 770 4.43 -12.07 -1.58
N HIS A 771 5.63 -11.52 -1.44
CA HIS A 771 6.60 -11.98 -0.45
C HIS A 771 6.13 -11.71 0.99
N ILE A 772 5.55 -10.54 1.25
CA ILE A 772 5.05 -10.19 2.58
C ILE A 772 3.78 -10.99 2.91
N THR A 773 2.81 -11.05 2.00
CA THR A 773 1.48 -11.61 2.29
C THR A 773 1.34 -13.08 2.02
N ARG A 774 2.24 -13.66 1.20
CA ARG A 774 2.13 -15.01 0.62
C ARG A 774 0.82 -15.22 -0.16
N LYS A 775 0.22 -14.14 -0.68
CA LYS A 775 -1.01 -14.17 -1.47
C LYS A 775 -0.78 -13.68 -2.91
N PRO A 776 -1.57 -14.18 -3.88
CA PRO A 776 -1.54 -13.67 -5.26
C PRO A 776 -2.31 -12.33 -5.38
N PRO A 777 -2.01 -11.51 -6.40
CA PRO A 777 -2.78 -10.30 -6.70
C PRO A 777 -4.18 -10.62 -7.27
N ILE A 778 -5.06 -9.61 -7.32
CA ILE A 778 -6.43 -9.76 -7.85
C ILE A 778 -6.58 -8.96 -9.15
N LYS A 779 -6.98 -9.66 -10.21
CA LYS A 779 -7.38 -9.05 -11.47
C LYS A 779 -8.84 -8.62 -11.42
N VAL A 780 -9.12 -7.39 -11.84
CA VAL A 780 -10.46 -6.86 -12.07
C VAL A 780 -10.74 -6.91 -13.57
N SER A 781 -11.82 -7.58 -13.97
CA SER A 781 -12.24 -7.66 -15.37
C SER A 781 -12.91 -6.36 -15.80
N LYS A 782 -12.52 -5.83 -16.97
CA LYS A 782 -13.29 -4.78 -17.63
C LYS A 782 -14.61 -5.38 -18.13
N LEU A 783 -15.71 -4.64 -18.05
CA LEU A 783 -17.06 -5.10 -18.48
C LEU A 783 -17.11 -5.64 -19.93
N THR A 784 -16.12 -5.31 -20.76
CA THR A 784 -15.99 -5.75 -22.16
C THR A 784 -15.13 -7.02 -22.36
N GLN A 785 -14.48 -7.54 -21.31
CA GLN A 785 -13.69 -8.77 -21.35
C GLN A 785 -14.27 -9.80 -20.36
N THR A 786 -15.35 -10.46 -20.77
CA THR A 786 -15.80 -11.71 -20.15
C THR A 786 -14.82 -12.83 -20.49
N CYS A 787 -13.83 -13.05 -19.63
CA CYS A 787 -13.21 -14.38 -19.55
C CYS A 787 -14.23 -15.29 -18.83
N LEU A 788 -14.96 -16.10 -19.60
CA LEU A 788 -15.70 -17.24 -19.06
C LEU A 788 -14.68 -18.27 -18.54
N CYS A 789 -14.27 -18.15 -17.28
CA CYS A 789 -13.59 -19.24 -16.59
C CYS A 789 -14.66 -20.27 -16.20
N ILE A 790 -14.97 -21.20 -17.10
CA ILE A 790 -15.67 -22.42 -16.73
C ILE A 790 -14.69 -23.23 -15.89
N VAL A 791 -14.83 -23.18 -14.57
CA VAL A 791 -14.22 -24.17 -13.68
C VAL A 791 -14.99 -25.47 -13.94
N PRO A 792 -14.36 -26.53 -14.50
CA PRO A 792 -15.03 -27.81 -14.56
C PRO A 792 -15.17 -28.31 -13.11
N PRO A 793 -16.35 -28.83 -12.73
CA PRO A 793 -16.53 -29.42 -11.41
C PRO A 793 -15.74 -30.74 -11.38
N THR A 794 -14.52 -30.72 -10.88
CA THR A 794 -13.82 -31.95 -10.50
C THR A 794 -14.21 -32.29 -9.08
N PHE A 795 -15.30 -33.03 -8.95
CA PHE A 795 -15.46 -34.00 -7.87
C PHE A 795 -14.56 -35.20 -8.20
N SER A 796 -13.57 -35.45 -7.36
CA SER A 796 -13.02 -36.78 -7.05
C SER A 796 -12.21 -36.70 -5.76
#